data_AF-A0A965FIM7-F1
#
_entry.id   AF-A0A965FIM7-F1
#
_cell.length_a   1.000
_cell.length_b   1.000
_cell.length_c   1.000
_cell.angle_alpha   90.00
_cell.angle_beta   90.00
_cell.angle_gamma   90.00
#
_symmetry.space_group_name_H-M   'P 1'
#
loop_
_entity.id
_entity.type
_entity.pdbx_description
1 polymer ?
#
loop_
_entity_poly.entity_id
_entity_poly.type
_entity_poly.pdbx_seq_one_letter_code
_entity_poly.pdbx_strand_id
1 'polypeptide(L)'
;MIKKLGLIGALLSLVGATLIPAAPAQAAFAPWLPDPIVYTVGDTVSFDLGCGENDVTNVYYQNGQLPDGLTMSNLGLVTGIPTTTGTFTLSGYYCSYNGGSYAGFIPSATVTFQINAVVTPVPTVLAHSLNTETCSFYFAYMFPVTPDFGTTFTKLENQSGTVIVGTLPADQLNGNFLYSGTSTLAQINDLPNQAGWVGTFTGNPFQCGDTITFSAGYQYKGAPVATSSVQNVVVDKPSQPATTGGAPIQKLINLNNADCQFRILSTLPTTPLPGSTKISINSYHESGQVDQLTLTIADSVAAGVMDFTFDPTQLSNGPIDVAGVASEDYQVSTSWQCGSTLYVSVEYRDLLDNYWSSTWAPQLQTDGFGITPTRPETSTPQNQEFSISAVQSNIGDCSISVVASLPDDARPVAIAITNTENNDWISGVIVYDSVSTNGVITANLSFASKDDIYASVPVADENKIFEEGQGCSGTFRAIIDSPGGILTSTLFTLGETMPTCNAGSTLDEEERRCTPVERGYYTTELNSTTPIACPPGMTTATTASKSVNDCYKPIVQSIVGFKAPKALKFNGTTNLALITNTKAVSAFTVTGPCTAKLANVVTKVKGKKVTTKMLKVTAGKKAGTCSINFTSPTTGKY
;
A
#
# COMPACT_ATOMS: atom_id res chain seq x y z
N MET A 1 16.28 -33.09 40.36
CA MET A 1 16.26 -34.09 39.27
C MET A 1 16.79 -33.43 38.01
N ILE A 2 17.97 -33.86 37.58
CA ILE A 2 18.74 -33.30 36.47
C ILE A 2 18.29 -34.01 35.18
N LYS A 3 17.74 -33.28 34.20
CA LYS A 3 17.60 -33.72 32.80
C LYS A 3 18.36 -32.72 31.95
N LYS A 4 19.63 -33.01 31.67
CA LYS A 4 20.14 -33.56 30.40
C LYS A 4 20.01 -32.57 29.23
N LEU A 5 21.00 -31.70 29.16
CA LEU A 5 21.52 -31.08 27.95
C LEU A 5 22.10 -32.22 27.08
N GLY A 6 21.52 -32.45 25.90
CA GLY A 6 21.99 -33.46 24.95
C GLY A 6 23.05 -32.88 24.03
N LEU A 7 24.31 -33.30 24.24
CA LEU A 7 25.45 -33.09 23.36
C LEU A 7 25.91 -34.48 22.85
N ILE A 8 26.50 -34.51 21.63
CA ILE A 8 27.22 -35.63 20.95
C ILE A 8 26.30 -36.54 20.09
N GLY A 9 26.56 -36.86 18.82
CA GLY A 9 27.67 -36.58 17.90
C GLY A 9 27.68 -37.56 16.70
N ALA A 10 28.46 -37.20 15.67
CA ALA A 10 28.89 -37.99 14.48
C ALA A 10 27.83 -38.19 13.36
N LEU A 11 28.15 -38.15 12.06
CA LEU A 11 29.28 -38.78 11.38
C LEU A 11 29.57 -38.10 10.02
N LEU A 12 30.86 -38.10 9.66
CA LEU A 12 31.46 -37.73 8.38
C LEU A 12 30.77 -38.41 7.17
N SER A 13 30.36 -37.63 6.16
CA SER A 13 30.20 -38.13 4.79
C SER A 13 30.88 -37.18 3.80
N LEU A 14 31.92 -37.72 3.17
CA LEU A 14 32.68 -37.11 2.09
C LEU A 14 31.78 -37.14 0.84
N VAL A 15 31.15 -36.02 0.49
CA VAL A 15 30.43 -35.89 -0.79
C VAL A 15 31.37 -35.23 -1.78
N GLY A 16 31.77 -36.00 -2.80
CA GLY A 16 32.59 -35.53 -3.90
C GLY A 16 31.89 -34.38 -4.62
N ALA A 17 32.66 -33.36 -4.97
CA ALA A 17 32.23 -32.27 -5.83
C ALA A 17 31.81 -32.83 -7.20
N THR A 18 30.53 -33.10 -7.37
CA THR A 18 29.93 -33.23 -8.70
C THR A 18 29.85 -31.82 -9.28
N LEU A 19 30.66 -31.58 -10.31
CA LEU A 19 30.53 -30.42 -11.18
C LEU A 19 29.07 -30.37 -11.69
N ILE A 20 28.28 -29.44 -11.17
CA ILE A 20 26.96 -29.15 -11.71
C ILE A 20 27.20 -28.48 -13.06
N PRO A 21 26.72 -29.03 -14.18
CA PRO A 21 26.83 -28.35 -15.46
C PRO A 21 26.09 -27.02 -15.37
N ALA A 22 26.74 -25.94 -15.82
CA ALA A 22 26.15 -24.62 -15.90
C ALA A 22 24.76 -24.70 -16.55
N ALA A 23 23.79 -24.00 -15.95
CA ALA A 23 22.47 -23.81 -16.56
C ALA A 23 22.65 -23.28 -17.99
N PRO A 24 21.81 -23.69 -18.96
CA PRO A 24 21.93 -23.22 -20.34
C PRO A 24 21.85 -21.69 -20.35
N ALA A 25 22.78 -21.06 -21.06
CA ALA A 25 22.86 -19.62 -21.22
C ALA A 25 21.49 -19.06 -21.63
N GLN A 26 21.04 -18.01 -20.93
CA GLN A 26 19.90 -17.21 -21.36
C GLN A 26 20.30 -16.55 -22.69
N ALA A 27 19.72 -17.05 -23.79
CA ALA A 27 19.96 -16.49 -25.11
C ALA A 27 19.09 -15.24 -25.27
N ALA A 28 19.71 -14.05 -25.23
CA ALA A 28 19.09 -12.82 -25.64
C ALA A 28 19.78 -12.33 -26.92
N PHE A 29 19.06 -12.44 -28.04
CA PHE A 29 19.51 -11.95 -29.33
C PHE A 29 19.15 -10.46 -29.47
N ALA A 30 20.13 -9.65 -29.88
CA ALA A 30 20.02 -8.34 -30.52
C ALA A 30 20.07 -7.03 -29.69
N PRO A 31 20.65 -5.96 -30.29
CA PRO A 31 21.40 -4.89 -29.63
C PRO A 31 20.55 -3.64 -29.29
N TRP A 32 19.34 -3.87 -28.78
CA TRP A 32 18.43 -2.82 -28.36
C TRP A 32 18.00 -3.03 -26.91
N LEU A 33 18.96 -3.19 -26.00
CA LEU A 33 18.67 -3.15 -24.56
C LEU A 33 18.75 -1.68 -24.13
N PRO A 34 17.61 -0.94 -24.06
CA PRO A 34 17.61 0.39 -23.46
C PRO A 34 17.97 0.30 -21.98
N ASP A 35 17.75 -0.86 -21.36
CA ASP A 35 17.91 -1.06 -19.93
C ASP A 35 19.28 -1.68 -19.59
N PRO A 36 19.90 -1.27 -18.48
CA PRO A 36 21.13 -1.88 -18.01
C PRO A 36 20.92 -3.35 -17.63
N ILE A 37 21.89 -4.19 -17.97
CA ILE A 37 21.99 -5.57 -17.50
C ILE A 37 22.49 -5.52 -16.06
N VAL A 38 21.62 -5.91 -15.11
CA VAL A 38 21.89 -5.77 -13.69
C VAL A 38 22.40 -7.08 -13.09
N TYR A 39 23.52 -7.02 -12.38
CA TYR A 39 24.05 -8.10 -11.55
C TYR A 39 24.50 -7.56 -10.19
N THR A 40 24.78 -8.45 -9.24
CA THR A 40 25.42 -8.13 -7.96
C THR A 40 26.83 -8.67 -7.94
N VAL A 41 27.73 -8.01 -7.21
CA VAL A 41 29.09 -8.54 -6.94
C VAL A 41 29.00 -9.97 -6.41
N GLY A 42 29.79 -10.88 -6.95
CA GLY A 42 29.80 -12.29 -6.53
C GLY A 42 28.78 -13.18 -7.24
N ASP A 43 27.87 -12.63 -8.06
CA ASP A 43 26.95 -13.44 -8.87
C ASP A 43 27.71 -14.19 -9.98
N THR A 44 27.29 -15.41 -10.29
CA THR A 44 27.80 -16.11 -11.48
C THR A 44 27.05 -15.60 -12.70
N VAL A 45 27.78 -14.99 -13.64
CA VAL A 45 27.23 -14.44 -14.87
C VAL A 45 27.43 -15.43 -16.02
N SER A 46 26.38 -15.63 -16.80
CA SER A 46 26.40 -16.30 -18.11
C SER A 46 25.39 -15.62 -19.02
N PHE A 47 25.85 -14.69 -19.84
CA PHE A 47 25.01 -13.83 -20.67
C PHE A 47 25.51 -13.84 -22.10
N ASP A 48 24.63 -14.12 -23.07
CA ASP A 48 25.00 -14.17 -24.48
C ASP A 48 24.81 -12.79 -25.14
N LEU A 49 25.92 -12.12 -25.47
CA LEU A 49 25.96 -10.94 -26.33
C LEU A 49 26.23 -11.31 -27.80
N GLY A 50 26.03 -12.56 -28.18
CA GLY A 50 26.20 -13.01 -29.55
C GLY A 50 25.30 -12.28 -30.53
N CYS A 51 25.74 -12.21 -31.79
CA CYS A 51 24.93 -11.68 -32.89
C CYS A 51 23.88 -12.69 -33.38
N GLY A 52 23.83 -13.85 -32.72
CA GLY A 52 23.00 -15.05 -32.91
C GLY A 52 22.83 -15.58 -34.34
N GLU A 53 23.64 -15.11 -35.28
CA GLU A 53 23.76 -15.68 -36.62
C GLU A 53 24.80 -16.82 -36.62
N ASN A 54 24.59 -17.82 -37.48
CA ASN A 54 25.37 -19.07 -37.45
C ASN A 54 26.78 -18.97 -38.07
N ASP A 55 27.20 -17.78 -38.52
CA ASP A 55 28.49 -17.55 -39.19
C ASP A 55 29.35 -16.47 -38.50
N VAL A 56 29.01 -16.11 -37.26
CA VAL A 56 29.79 -15.16 -36.45
C VAL A 56 31.10 -15.81 -36.03
N THR A 57 32.20 -15.11 -36.32
CA THR A 57 33.57 -15.53 -36.00
C THR A 57 34.17 -14.74 -34.85
N ASN A 58 33.71 -13.50 -34.66
CA ASN A 58 34.18 -12.63 -33.61
C ASN A 58 33.13 -11.59 -33.23
N VAL A 59 32.98 -11.34 -31.94
CA VAL A 59 32.19 -10.26 -31.34
C VAL A 59 33.12 -9.36 -30.54
N TYR A 60 33.06 -8.05 -30.77
CA TYR A 60 33.89 -7.10 -30.03
C TYR A 60 33.24 -5.73 -29.89
N TYR A 61 33.76 -4.93 -28.95
CA TYR A 61 33.39 -3.54 -28.72
C TYR A 61 34.58 -2.62 -29.01
N GLN A 62 34.31 -1.39 -29.43
CA GLN A 62 35.37 -0.39 -29.66
C GLN A 62 35.79 0.32 -28.38
N ASN A 63 34.83 0.60 -27.49
CA ASN A 63 35.09 1.34 -26.26
C ASN A 63 34.40 0.69 -25.06
N GLY A 64 34.95 0.97 -23.88
CA GLY A 64 34.48 0.43 -22.61
C GLY A 64 35.28 -0.79 -22.16
N GLN A 65 35.01 -1.23 -20.94
CA GLN A 65 35.55 -2.45 -20.36
C GLN A 65 34.41 -3.20 -19.70
N LEU A 66 34.46 -4.53 -19.76
CA LEU A 66 33.56 -5.36 -18.96
C LEU A 66 33.86 -5.10 -17.48
N PRO A 67 32.84 -5.27 -16.60
CA PRO A 67 33.08 -5.29 -15.17
C PRO A 67 34.21 -6.26 -14.79
N ASP A 68 35.03 -5.88 -13.82
CA ASP A 68 36.13 -6.73 -13.32
C ASP A 68 35.61 -8.12 -12.94
N GLY A 69 36.30 -9.17 -13.37
CA GLY A 69 35.92 -10.55 -13.12
C GLY A 69 34.97 -11.15 -14.16
N LEU A 70 34.48 -10.36 -15.12
CA LEU A 70 33.79 -10.85 -16.31
C LEU A 70 34.73 -10.94 -17.51
N THR A 71 34.51 -11.95 -18.34
CA THR A 71 35.23 -12.18 -19.60
C THR A 71 34.25 -12.48 -20.72
N MET A 72 34.61 -12.14 -21.96
CA MET A 72 33.78 -12.43 -23.13
C MET A 72 34.55 -13.33 -24.10
N SER A 73 33.86 -14.37 -24.58
CA SER A 73 34.37 -15.23 -25.64
C SER A 73 34.28 -14.55 -27.02
N ASN A 74 34.97 -15.10 -28.02
CA ASN A 74 34.88 -14.60 -29.40
C ASN A 74 33.47 -14.69 -30.00
N LEU A 75 32.56 -15.48 -29.39
CA LEU A 75 31.17 -15.60 -29.86
C LEU A 75 30.20 -14.66 -29.12
N GLY A 76 30.70 -13.81 -28.22
CA GLY A 76 29.86 -12.87 -27.45
C GLY A 76 29.35 -13.43 -26.12
N LEU A 77 29.62 -14.70 -25.78
CA LEU A 77 29.26 -15.23 -24.46
C LEU A 77 30.09 -14.56 -23.36
N VAL A 78 29.45 -13.78 -22.49
CA VAL A 78 30.01 -13.15 -21.29
C VAL A 78 29.84 -14.10 -20.11
N THR A 79 30.95 -14.47 -19.48
CA THR A 79 30.96 -15.33 -18.28
C THR A 79 31.93 -14.81 -17.23
N GLY A 80 31.65 -15.12 -15.97
CA GLY A 80 32.54 -14.79 -14.87
C GLY A 80 31.80 -14.45 -13.58
N ILE A 81 32.51 -13.82 -12.65
CA ILE A 81 31.95 -13.35 -11.37
C ILE A 81 32.40 -11.90 -11.19
N PRO A 82 31.48 -10.91 -11.22
CA PRO A 82 31.87 -9.51 -11.12
C PRO A 82 32.37 -9.20 -9.71
N THR A 83 33.48 -8.47 -9.61
CA THR A 83 34.15 -8.17 -8.32
C THR A 83 34.04 -6.71 -7.88
N THR A 84 33.67 -5.82 -8.79
CA THR A 84 33.67 -4.37 -8.56
C THR A 84 32.31 -3.79 -8.88
N THR A 85 31.76 -2.98 -7.98
CA THR A 85 30.48 -2.28 -8.17
C THR A 85 30.62 -1.12 -9.15
N GLY A 86 29.55 -0.79 -9.86
CA GLY A 86 29.50 0.37 -10.75
C GLY A 86 28.69 0.16 -12.01
N THR A 87 28.69 1.19 -12.85
CA THR A 87 28.06 1.19 -14.17
C THR A 87 29.15 1.10 -15.24
N PHE A 88 29.08 0.07 -16.08
CA PHE A 88 30.06 -0.23 -17.12
C PHE A 88 29.39 -0.19 -18.48
N THR A 89 29.72 0.80 -19.30
CA THR A 89 29.12 0.96 -20.63
C THR A 89 30.10 0.52 -21.71
N LEU A 90 29.67 -0.42 -22.54
CA LEU A 90 30.34 -0.86 -23.76
C LEU A 90 29.70 -0.16 -24.96
N SER A 91 30.51 0.37 -25.88
CA SER A 91 30.00 1.05 -27.08
C SER A 91 30.76 0.65 -28.34
N GLY A 92 30.07 0.83 -29.48
CA GLY A 92 30.59 0.42 -30.78
C GLY A 92 30.66 -1.09 -30.87
N TYR A 93 29.50 -1.75 -30.86
CA TYR A 93 29.33 -3.19 -30.99
C TYR A 93 29.53 -3.67 -32.43
N TYR A 94 30.31 -4.74 -32.62
CA TYR A 94 30.64 -5.32 -33.93
C TYR A 94 30.58 -6.84 -33.96
N CYS A 95 30.12 -7.35 -35.10
CA CYS A 95 30.10 -8.76 -35.45
C CYS A 95 30.95 -8.98 -36.71
N SER A 96 31.83 -9.97 -36.67
CA SER A 96 32.65 -10.39 -37.81
C SER A 96 32.17 -11.73 -38.36
N TYR A 97 32.14 -11.89 -39.68
CA TYR A 97 31.61 -13.07 -40.36
C TYR A 97 32.67 -13.73 -41.26
N ASN A 98 32.55 -15.05 -41.45
CA ASN A 98 33.35 -15.79 -42.43
C ASN A 98 32.99 -15.32 -43.86
N GLY A 99 33.91 -14.64 -44.56
CA GLY A 99 33.74 -14.30 -45.99
C GLY A 99 34.11 -12.88 -46.42
N GLY A 100 34.47 -11.99 -45.49
CA GLY A 100 34.95 -10.65 -45.81
C GLY A 100 33.88 -9.56 -45.68
N SER A 101 34.09 -8.71 -44.68
CA SER A 101 33.57 -7.33 -44.49
C SER A 101 32.17 -7.00 -45.02
N TYR A 102 31.14 -7.63 -44.45
CA TYR A 102 29.97 -6.86 -44.01
C TYR A 102 30.04 -6.77 -42.49
N ALA A 103 30.73 -5.75 -41.98
CA ALA A 103 30.56 -5.35 -40.60
C ALA A 103 29.13 -4.83 -40.48
N GLY A 104 28.26 -5.56 -39.78
CA GLY A 104 27.05 -4.99 -39.21
C GLY A 104 27.46 -3.94 -38.17
N PHE A 105 27.97 -2.81 -38.64
CA PHE A 105 28.41 -1.72 -37.79
C PHE A 105 27.18 -0.98 -37.33
N ILE A 106 26.88 -1.07 -36.04
CA ILE A 106 25.84 -0.29 -35.40
C ILE A 106 26.55 0.75 -34.50
N PRO A 107 26.91 1.93 -35.03
CA PRO A 107 27.66 2.95 -34.30
C PRO A 107 27.00 3.39 -32.99
N SER A 108 25.69 3.20 -32.87
CA SER A 108 24.88 3.65 -31.74
C SER A 108 24.55 2.56 -30.72
N ALA A 109 24.98 1.31 -30.90
CA ALA A 109 24.67 0.25 -29.95
C ALA A 109 25.54 0.42 -28.69
N THR A 110 24.87 0.61 -27.55
CA THR A 110 25.47 0.66 -26.22
C THR A 110 24.90 -0.45 -25.37
N VAL A 111 25.78 -1.19 -24.68
CA VAL A 111 25.40 -2.17 -23.68
C VAL A 111 25.88 -1.66 -22.34
N THR A 112 24.97 -1.53 -21.37
CA THR A 112 25.32 -1.08 -20.03
C THR A 112 25.17 -2.24 -19.06
N PHE A 113 26.22 -2.54 -18.29
CA PHE A 113 26.16 -3.39 -17.12
C PHE A 113 26.05 -2.52 -15.87
N GLN A 114 25.15 -2.87 -14.97
CA GLN A 114 25.07 -2.27 -13.65
C GLN A 114 25.37 -3.35 -12.61
N ILE A 115 26.53 -3.23 -11.95
CA ILE A 115 26.95 -4.14 -10.89
C ILE A 115 26.66 -3.49 -9.53
N ASN A 116 25.68 -4.02 -8.83
CA ASN A 116 25.28 -3.59 -7.50
C ASN A 116 26.15 -4.22 -6.41
N ALA A 117 26.22 -3.55 -5.26
CA ALA A 117 26.86 -4.12 -4.07
C ALA A 117 26.03 -5.27 -3.51
N VAL A 118 26.69 -6.29 -2.96
CA VAL A 118 26.01 -7.26 -2.10
C VAL A 118 25.48 -6.51 -0.88
N VAL A 119 24.21 -6.74 -0.55
CA VAL A 119 23.58 -6.20 0.66
C VAL A 119 23.18 -7.35 1.56
N THR A 120 23.34 -7.17 2.88
CA THR A 120 22.80 -8.11 3.86
C THR A 120 21.31 -7.77 4.07
N PRO A 121 20.37 -8.70 3.81
CA PRO A 121 18.96 -8.47 4.10
C PRO A 121 18.72 -8.17 5.59
N VAL A 122 17.83 -7.24 5.91
CA VAL A 122 17.54 -6.85 7.31
C VAL A 122 16.88 -8.03 8.05
N PRO A 123 17.36 -8.43 9.24
CA PRO A 123 16.71 -9.49 10.01
C PRO A 123 15.37 -9.04 10.58
N THR A 124 14.45 -9.98 10.78
CA THR A 124 13.22 -9.73 11.55
C THR A 124 13.51 -10.00 13.01
N VAL A 125 13.09 -9.10 13.91
CA VAL A 125 13.22 -9.28 15.36
C VAL A 125 11.90 -8.99 16.06
N LEU A 126 11.68 -9.68 17.17
CA LEU A 126 10.53 -9.52 18.02
C LEU A 126 10.96 -9.63 19.48
N ALA A 127 10.39 -8.79 20.35
CA ALA A 127 10.53 -8.95 21.78
C ALA A 127 9.28 -8.43 22.51
N HIS A 128 8.84 -9.16 23.52
CA HIS A 128 7.66 -8.82 24.32
C HIS A 128 7.84 -9.22 25.77
N SER A 129 7.40 -8.36 26.68
CA SER A 129 7.23 -8.76 28.07
C SER A 129 6.08 -9.75 28.18
N LEU A 130 6.26 -10.79 29.00
CA LEU A 130 5.21 -11.75 29.35
C LEU A 130 4.52 -11.36 30.66
N ASN A 131 4.95 -10.27 31.30
CA ASN A 131 4.43 -9.73 32.57
C ASN A 131 4.18 -10.82 33.63
N THR A 132 5.15 -11.70 33.81
CA THR A 132 5.07 -12.78 34.83
C THR A 132 5.68 -12.31 36.15
N GLU A 133 5.37 -12.99 37.25
CA GLU A 133 5.99 -12.73 38.57
C GLU A 133 7.52 -12.81 38.57
N THR A 134 8.07 -13.61 37.64
CA THR A 134 9.50 -13.79 37.40
C THR A 134 10.08 -12.82 36.37
N CYS A 135 9.30 -11.85 35.90
CA CYS A 135 9.69 -10.85 34.89
C CYS A 135 10.24 -11.53 33.64
N SER A 136 9.45 -12.47 33.12
CA SER A 136 9.80 -13.19 31.89
C SER A 136 9.48 -12.34 30.67
N PHE A 137 10.25 -12.52 29.62
CA PHE A 137 10.01 -11.93 28.32
C PHE A 137 10.27 -12.98 27.23
N TYR A 138 9.60 -12.78 26.10
CA TYR A 138 9.80 -13.53 24.88
C TYR A 138 10.67 -12.71 23.94
N PHE A 139 11.57 -13.39 23.22
CA PHE A 139 12.29 -12.81 22.10
C PHE A 139 12.32 -13.80 20.94
N ALA A 140 12.34 -13.27 19.73
CA ALA A 140 12.55 -14.03 18.53
C ALA A 140 13.27 -13.23 17.46
N TYR A 141 13.94 -13.94 16.56
CA TYR A 141 14.60 -13.36 15.40
C TYR A 141 14.67 -14.36 14.26
N MET A 142 14.70 -13.84 13.04
CA MET A 142 14.85 -14.62 11.81
C MET A 142 15.80 -13.90 10.86
N PHE A 143 16.71 -14.65 10.26
CA PHE A 143 17.59 -14.17 9.19
C PHE A 143 17.00 -14.55 7.83
N PRO A 144 16.73 -13.61 6.91
CA PRO A 144 16.14 -13.94 5.60
C PRO A 144 17.01 -14.86 4.74
N VAL A 145 18.32 -14.85 4.98
CA VAL A 145 19.30 -15.72 4.30
C VAL A 145 20.26 -16.30 5.33
N THR A 146 20.93 -17.39 4.97
CA THR A 146 21.91 -18.06 5.84
C THR A 146 23.07 -17.11 6.15
N PRO A 147 23.36 -16.81 7.42
CA PRO A 147 24.44 -15.91 7.79
C PRO A 147 25.84 -16.41 7.48
N ASP A 148 26.77 -15.47 7.29
CA ASP A 148 28.19 -15.79 7.24
C ASP A 148 28.69 -16.30 8.60
N PHE A 149 29.62 -17.26 8.56
CA PHE A 149 30.11 -17.91 9.76
C PHE A 149 30.70 -16.91 10.77
N GLY A 150 30.19 -16.93 12.01
CA GLY A 150 30.67 -16.10 13.11
C GLY A 150 30.26 -14.63 13.06
N THR A 151 29.38 -14.24 12.13
CA THR A 151 28.98 -12.82 11.97
C THR A 151 27.69 -12.46 12.71
N THR A 152 26.99 -13.46 13.25
CA THR A 152 25.69 -13.27 13.90
C THR A 152 25.82 -12.85 15.35
N PHE A 153 25.00 -11.90 15.76
CA PHE A 153 24.88 -11.51 17.17
C PHE A 153 23.43 -11.26 17.58
N THR A 154 23.17 -11.44 18.86
CA THR A 154 22.01 -10.91 19.55
C THR A 154 22.48 -9.93 20.62
N LYS A 155 21.75 -8.84 20.81
CA LYS A 155 22.05 -7.81 21.79
C LYS A 155 20.81 -7.53 22.62
N LEU A 156 20.99 -7.45 23.93
CA LEU A 156 20.00 -6.98 24.87
C LEU A 156 20.58 -5.78 25.63
N GLU A 157 19.86 -4.66 25.63
CA GLU A 157 20.29 -3.43 26.31
C GLU A 157 19.16 -2.87 27.16
N ASN A 158 19.40 -2.43 28.38
CA ASN A 158 18.41 -1.70 29.17
C ASN A 158 18.66 -0.19 29.19
N GLN A 159 17.66 0.56 29.63
CA GLN A 159 17.71 2.01 29.85
C GLN A 159 18.83 2.49 30.80
N SER A 160 19.38 1.58 31.63
CA SER A 160 20.47 1.87 32.56
C SER A 160 21.87 1.69 31.95
N GLY A 161 21.95 1.32 30.66
CA GLY A 161 23.20 1.07 29.94
C GLY A 161 23.80 -0.32 30.18
N THR A 162 23.05 -1.24 30.78
CA THR A 162 23.44 -2.65 30.84
C THR A 162 23.30 -3.27 29.46
N VAL A 163 24.34 -3.93 28.98
CA VAL A 163 24.39 -4.55 27.65
C VAL A 163 24.86 -6.00 27.76
N ILE A 164 24.12 -6.90 27.11
CA ILE A 164 24.55 -8.26 26.81
C ILE A 164 24.63 -8.40 25.31
N VAL A 165 25.76 -8.89 24.82
CA VAL A 165 25.91 -9.31 23.42
C VAL A 165 26.29 -10.77 23.40
N GLY A 166 25.48 -11.60 22.75
CA GLY A 166 25.79 -13.01 22.50
C GLY A 166 26.16 -13.22 21.04
N THR A 167 27.18 -14.02 20.77
CA THR A 167 27.46 -14.53 19.43
C THR A 167 26.84 -15.91 19.31
N LEU A 168 26.07 -16.12 18.24
CA LEU A 168 25.49 -17.42 17.96
C LEU A 168 26.48 -18.24 17.10
N PRO A 169 26.72 -19.51 17.43
CA PRO A 169 27.53 -20.37 16.58
C PRO A 169 26.79 -20.63 15.26
N ALA A 170 27.37 -20.15 14.16
CA ALA A 170 26.70 -20.09 12.86
C ALA A 170 26.48 -21.45 12.19
N ASP A 171 27.15 -22.51 12.65
CA ASP A 171 26.91 -23.89 12.19
C ASP A 171 25.51 -24.41 12.53
N GLN A 172 24.77 -23.69 13.38
CA GLN A 172 23.40 -24.01 13.77
C GLN A 172 22.36 -23.09 13.14
N LEU A 173 22.77 -22.11 12.31
CA LEU A 173 21.87 -21.09 11.80
C LEU A 173 21.56 -21.27 10.31
N ASN A 174 20.31 -21.61 10.02
CA ASN A 174 19.73 -21.58 8.69
C ASN A 174 18.97 -20.27 8.43
N GLY A 175 19.05 -19.78 7.18
CA GLY A 175 18.17 -18.73 6.70
C GLY A 175 16.69 -19.16 6.71
N ASN A 176 15.79 -18.19 6.84
CA ASN A 176 14.34 -18.37 6.95
C ASN A 176 13.90 -19.29 8.10
N PHE A 177 14.74 -19.46 9.11
CA PHE A 177 14.40 -20.19 10.33
C PHE A 177 14.16 -19.20 11.47
N LEU A 178 13.05 -19.40 12.20
CA LEU A 178 12.70 -18.59 13.35
C LEU A 178 13.37 -19.13 14.61
N TYR A 179 14.27 -18.35 15.18
CA TYR A 179 14.86 -18.63 16.48
C TYR A 179 14.08 -17.85 17.52
N SER A 180 13.65 -18.53 18.57
CA SER A 180 12.83 -17.92 19.62
C SER A 180 13.06 -18.56 20.96
N GLY A 181 12.83 -17.80 22.02
CA GLY A 181 12.83 -18.34 23.37
C GLY A 181 12.15 -17.41 24.35
N THR A 182 11.85 -17.96 25.52
CA THR A 182 11.41 -17.22 26.69
C THR A 182 12.51 -17.24 27.73
N SER A 183 12.79 -16.12 28.35
CA SER A 183 13.76 -16.05 29.45
C SER A 183 13.23 -15.17 30.57
N THR A 184 13.64 -15.50 31.79
CA THR A 184 13.52 -14.62 32.96
C THR A 184 14.72 -13.69 33.03
N LEU A 185 14.58 -12.53 33.69
CA LEU A 185 15.73 -11.67 33.97
C LEU A 185 16.82 -12.37 34.80
N ALA A 186 16.43 -13.29 35.69
CA ALA A 186 17.37 -14.09 36.47
C ALA A 186 18.24 -14.99 35.58
N GLN A 187 17.62 -15.66 34.59
CA GLN A 187 18.36 -16.47 33.62
C GLN A 187 19.28 -15.62 32.74
N ILE A 188 18.82 -14.46 32.28
CA ILE A 188 19.64 -13.53 31.49
C ILE A 188 20.85 -13.04 32.27
N ASN A 189 20.66 -12.67 33.54
CA ASN A 189 21.74 -12.22 34.42
C ASN A 189 22.75 -13.33 34.73
N ASP A 190 22.36 -14.60 34.60
CA ASP A 190 23.23 -15.74 34.82
C ASP A 190 23.91 -16.26 33.54
N LEU A 191 23.53 -15.78 32.34
CA LEU A 191 24.14 -16.18 31.06
C LEU A 191 25.67 -16.14 31.06
N PRO A 192 26.35 -15.10 31.61
CA PRO A 192 27.82 -15.06 31.63
C PRO A 192 28.47 -16.20 32.43
N ASN A 193 27.73 -16.84 33.32
CA ASN A 193 28.21 -17.97 34.14
C ASN A 193 27.89 -19.33 33.51
N GLN A 194 27.07 -19.38 32.45
CA GLN A 194 26.68 -20.63 31.80
C GLN A 194 27.82 -21.17 30.92
N ALA A 195 28.14 -22.45 31.09
CA ALA A 195 29.17 -23.10 30.29
C ALA A 195 28.77 -23.12 28.81
N GLY A 196 29.66 -22.61 27.94
CA GLY A 196 29.44 -22.55 26.48
C GLY A 196 28.80 -21.25 25.98
N TRP A 197 28.47 -20.31 26.85
CA TRP A 197 28.07 -18.97 26.42
C TRP A 197 29.28 -18.20 25.86
N VAL A 198 29.09 -17.55 24.71
CA VAL A 198 30.11 -16.70 24.05
C VAL A 198 29.52 -15.32 23.88
N GLY A 199 30.05 -14.33 24.61
CA GLY A 199 29.52 -12.98 24.58
C GLY A 199 30.19 -12.01 25.53
N THR A 200 29.62 -10.82 25.64
CA THR A 200 30.03 -9.78 26.59
C THR A 200 28.86 -9.31 27.42
N PHE A 201 29.06 -9.13 28.73
CA PHE A 201 28.11 -8.53 29.66
C PHE A 201 28.76 -7.30 30.28
N THR A 202 28.11 -6.14 30.18
CA THR A 202 28.59 -4.88 30.74
C THR A 202 27.45 -4.20 31.49
N GLY A 203 27.72 -3.62 32.66
CA GLY A 203 26.74 -2.87 33.45
C GLY A 203 26.19 -3.64 34.66
N ASN A 204 25.07 -3.20 35.19
CA ASN A 204 24.41 -3.80 36.36
C ASN A 204 23.41 -4.90 35.93
N PRO A 205 23.11 -5.91 36.77
CA PRO A 205 22.10 -6.91 36.44
C PRO A 205 20.73 -6.29 36.10
N PHE A 206 20.07 -6.82 35.07
CA PHE A 206 18.71 -6.42 34.68
C PHE A 206 17.74 -6.62 35.84
N GLN A 207 16.83 -5.67 36.03
CA GLN A 207 15.81 -5.66 37.08
C GLN A 207 14.40 -5.64 36.50
N CYS A 208 13.42 -6.15 37.25
CA CYS A 208 12.01 -5.97 36.90
C CYS A 208 11.67 -4.48 36.84
N GLY A 209 10.91 -4.08 35.82
CA GLY A 209 10.61 -2.69 35.49
C GLY A 209 11.64 -2.05 34.54
N ASP A 210 12.70 -2.76 34.15
CA ASP A 210 13.61 -2.28 33.12
C ASP A 210 12.92 -2.24 31.75
N THR A 211 13.16 -1.15 31.02
CA THR A 211 12.88 -1.09 29.59
C THR A 211 14.07 -1.66 28.83
N ILE A 212 13.85 -2.70 28.04
CA ILE A 212 14.86 -3.37 27.23
C ILE A 212 14.70 -3.05 25.73
N THR A 213 15.84 -3.04 25.05
CA THR A 213 15.98 -3.08 23.59
C THR A 213 16.61 -4.41 23.23
N PHE A 214 15.95 -5.17 22.36
CA PHE A 214 16.47 -6.41 21.80
C PHE A 214 16.85 -6.21 20.33
N SER A 215 18.06 -6.58 19.95
CA SER A 215 18.55 -6.48 18.58
C SER A 215 19.16 -7.79 18.10
N ALA A 216 19.05 -8.06 16.80
CA ALA A 216 19.79 -9.11 16.13
C ALA A 216 20.42 -8.58 14.86
N GLY A 217 21.61 -9.08 14.51
CA GLY A 217 22.30 -8.70 13.29
C GLY A 217 23.25 -9.77 12.78
N TYR A 218 23.60 -9.66 11.50
CA TYR A 218 24.45 -10.62 10.79
C TYR A 218 25.08 -10.01 9.53
N GLN A 219 25.99 -10.73 8.88
CA GLN A 219 26.50 -10.44 7.53
C GLN A 219 26.10 -11.56 6.57
N TYR A 220 25.97 -11.20 5.29
CA TYR A 220 25.74 -12.15 4.20
C TYR A 220 26.72 -11.90 3.06
N LYS A 221 27.48 -12.94 2.67
CA LYS A 221 28.49 -12.88 1.60
C LYS A 221 29.48 -11.71 1.74
N GLY A 222 29.89 -11.40 2.98
CA GLY A 222 30.84 -10.32 3.31
C GLY A 222 30.27 -8.91 3.19
N ALA A 223 28.97 -8.75 2.91
CA ALA A 223 28.31 -7.46 2.92
C ALA A 223 28.29 -6.85 4.33
N PRO A 224 28.12 -5.52 4.46
CA PRO A 224 27.99 -4.86 5.75
C PRO A 224 26.90 -5.49 6.63
N VAL A 225 27.10 -5.42 7.95
CA VAL A 225 26.16 -5.97 8.93
C VAL A 225 24.79 -5.31 8.76
N ALA A 226 23.74 -6.13 8.61
CA ALA A 226 22.38 -5.66 8.78
C ALA A 226 21.90 -5.95 10.20
N THR A 227 21.23 -4.98 10.83
CA THR A 227 20.73 -5.09 12.19
C THR A 227 19.28 -4.64 12.24
N SER A 228 18.49 -5.31 13.06
CA SER A 228 17.14 -4.88 13.41
C SER A 228 16.97 -4.92 14.93
N SER A 229 16.05 -4.11 15.46
CA SER A 229 15.85 -3.95 16.90
C SER A 229 14.39 -3.69 17.26
N VAL A 230 13.94 -4.27 18.38
CA VAL A 230 12.71 -3.89 19.08
C VAL A 230 13.09 -3.09 20.31
N GLN A 231 12.58 -1.88 20.42
CA GLN A 231 12.83 -0.96 21.54
C GLN A 231 11.62 -0.91 22.47
N ASN A 232 11.81 -0.31 23.65
CA ASN A 232 10.75 0.02 24.59
C ASN A 232 9.97 -1.20 25.16
N VAL A 233 10.62 -2.36 25.27
CA VAL A 233 10.00 -3.53 25.89
C VAL A 233 10.14 -3.40 27.40
N VAL A 234 9.07 -3.02 28.09
CA VAL A 234 9.09 -2.90 29.56
C VAL A 234 8.89 -4.28 30.17
N VAL A 235 9.94 -4.85 30.79
CA VAL A 235 9.88 -6.17 31.43
C VAL A 235 9.48 -6.01 32.89
N ASP A 236 8.18 -6.03 33.15
CA ASP A 236 7.62 -5.81 34.49
C ASP A 236 6.89 -7.05 35.02
N LYS A 237 6.48 -6.96 36.28
CA LYS A 237 5.50 -7.85 36.91
C LYS A 237 4.09 -7.47 36.49
N PRO A 238 3.11 -8.38 36.62
CA PRO A 238 1.72 -8.02 36.35
C PRO A 238 1.27 -6.90 37.31
N SER A 239 0.57 -5.90 36.78
CA SER A 239 0.09 -4.74 37.56
C SER A 239 -1.00 -5.10 38.58
N GLN A 240 -1.56 -6.31 38.50
CA GLN A 240 -2.43 -6.89 39.51
C GLN A 240 -1.74 -8.08 40.21
N PRO A 241 -1.81 -8.16 41.54
CA PRO A 241 -1.25 -9.29 42.28
C PRO A 241 -1.92 -10.61 41.85
N ALA A 242 -1.12 -11.66 41.64
CA ALA A 242 -1.53 -12.99 41.17
C ALA A 242 -2.66 -13.68 41.99
N THR A 243 -3.12 -13.08 43.09
CA THR A 243 -4.08 -13.66 44.03
C THR A 243 -5.54 -13.61 43.58
N THR A 244 -5.91 -12.89 42.51
CA THR A 244 -7.32 -12.72 42.09
C THR A 244 -7.67 -13.30 40.71
N GLY A 245 -6.79 -14.09 40.09
CA GLY A 245 -6.98 -14.51 38.70
C GLY A 245 -6.72 -13.36 37.71
N GLY A 246 -6.61 -13.68 36.43
CA GLY A 246 -6.34 -12.66 35.40
C GLY A 246 -6.60 -13.16 33.99
N ALA A 247 -6.89 -12.24 33.09
CA ALA A 247 -7.03 -12.54 31.66
C ALA A 247 -5.71 -13.09 31.10
N PRO A 248 -5.76 -14.10 30.20
CA PRO A 248 -4.57 -14.55 29.47
C PRO A 248 -3.86 -13.39 28.80
N ILE A 249 -2.54 -13.39 28.91
CA ILE A 249 -1.70 -12.49 28.11
C ILE A 249 -1.48 -13.21 26.79
N GLN A 250 -1.69 -12.51 25.68
CA GLN A 250 -1.57 -13.09 24.34
C GLN A 250 -0.80 -12.14 23.43
N LYS A 251 0.00 -12.71 22.53
CA LYS A 251 0.57 -11.99 21.40
C LYS A 251 0.46 -12.81 20.13
N LEU A 252 0.13 -12.13 19.05
CA LEU A 252 0.06 -12.68 17.71
C LEU A 252 1.25 -12.17 16.90
N ILE A 253 1.92 -13.06 16.19
CA ILE A 253 3.13 -12.76 15.43
C ILE A 253 2.95 -13.27 14.01
N ASN A 254 3.02 -12.36 13.03
CA ASN A 254 3.06 -12.74 11.63
C ASN A 254 4.51 -13.13 11.30
N LEU A 255 4.73 -14.37 10.85
CA LEU A 255 6.08 -14.86 10.56
C LEU A 255 6.60 -14.37 9.20
N ASN A 256 5.71 -13.83 8.36
CA ASN A 256 6.04 -13.29 7.05
C ASN A 256 6.90 -14.27 6.22
N ASN A 257 6.47 -15.53 6.13
CA ASN A 257 7.18 -16.60 5.40
C ASN A 257 6.33 -17.14 4.23
N ALA A 258 6.92 -17.99 3.38
CA ALA A 258 6.27 -18.47 2.17
C ALA A 258 4.93 -19.19 2.43
N ASP A 259 4.81 -19.80 3.61
CA ASP A 259 3.63 -20.53 4.08
C ASP A 259 2.62 -19.62 4.81
N CYS A 260 2.88 -18.30 4.88
CA CYS A 260 2.04 -17.33 5.61
C CYS A 260 1.77 -17.73 7.05
N GLN A 261 2.75 -18.35 7.70
CA GLN A 261 2.55 -18.82 9.04
C GLN A 261 2.39 -17.65 10.01
N PHE A 262 1.62 -17.88 11.06
CA PHE A 262 1.54 -17.00 12.20
C PHE A 262 1.70 -17.79 13.50
N ARG A 263 2.09 -17.08 14.55
CA ARG A 263 2.38 -17.67 15.85
C ARG A 263 1.50 -17.05 16.93
N ILE A 264 0.94 -17.90 17.78
CA ILE A 264 0.21 -17.52 18.97
C ILE A 264 1.10 -17.79 20.17
N LEU A 265 1.46 -16.74 20.90
CA LEU A 265 2.09 -16.83 22.20
C LEU A 265 1.09 -16.45 23.26
N SER A 266 0.98 -17.25 24.32
CA SER A 266 0.12 -16.88 25.44
C SER A 266 0.61 -17.44 26.77
N THR A 267 0.32 -16.73 27.85
CA THR A 267 0.57 -17.17 29.22
C THR A 267 -0.68 -17.02 30.05
N LEU A 268 -0.91 -17.97 30.96
CA LEU A 268 -2.01 -17.92 31.91
C LEU A 268 -1.50 -17.34 33.24
N PRO A 269 -2.13 -16.29 33.79
CA PRO A 269 -1.73 -15.73 35.08
C PRO A 269 -1.90 -16.69 36.25
N THR A 270 -2.82 -17.65 36.13
CA THR A 270 -3.09 -18.67 37.16
C THR A 270 -3.18 -20.06 36.54
N THR A 271 -3.04 -21.08 37.39
CA THR A 271 -3.19 -22.48 36.98
C THR A 271 -4.61 -22.72 36.45
N PRO A 272 -4.77 -23.24 35.22
CA PRO A 272 -6.07 -23.54 34.67
C PRO A 272 -6.69 -24.78 35.33
N LEU A 273 -8.02 -24.81 35.39
CA LEU A 273 -8.79 -26.02 35.61
C LEU A 273 -8.51 -26.99 34.45
N PRO A 274 -8.25 -28.28 34.72
CA PRO A 274 -7.99 -29.28 33.68
C PRO A 274 -9.01 -29.27 32.54
N GLY A 275 -8.52 -29.21 31.30
CA GLY A 275 -9.32 -29.20 30.06
C GLY A 275 -10.07 -27.90 29.78
N SER A 276 -9.87 -26.84 30.57
CA SER A 276 -10.60 -25.58 30.40
C SER A 276 -9.95 -24.61 29.43
N THR A 277 -8.66 -24.77 29.12
CA THR A 277 -7.91 -23.84 28.27
C THR A 277 -8.24 -24.05 26.80
N LYS A 278 -8.68 -22.97 26.14
CA LYS A 278 -9.02 -22.98 24.73
C LYS A 278 -8.37 -21.82 23.97
N ILE A 279 -8.06 -22.07 22.71
CA ILE A 279 -7.65 -21.06 21.73
C ILE A 279 -8.69 -21.07 20.61
N SER A 280 -9.31 -19.92 20.36
CA SER A 280 -10.26 -19.74 19.28
C SER A 280 -9.65 -18.83 18.20
N ILE A 281 -9.76 -19.24 16.95
CA ILE A 281 -9.30 -18.50 15.76
C ILE A 281 -10.53 -18.26 14.89
N ASN A 282 -10.83 -17.00 14.60
CA ASN A 282 -12.01 -16.58 13.84
C ASN A 282 -11.60 -15.80 12.60
N SER A 283 -12.32 -15.97 11.49
CA SER A 283 -12.24 -15.09 10.32
C SER A 283 -13.63 -14.51 10.05
N TYR A 284 -13.71 -13.20 9.82
CA TYR A 284 -14.96 -12.52 9.48
C TYR A 284 -14.98 -12.22 7.98
N HIS A 285 -16.03 -12.69 7.31
CA HIS A 285 -16.26 -12.44 5.89
C HIS A 285 -17.14 -11.20 5.68
N GLU A 286 -17.00 -10.55 4.53
CA GLU A 286 -17.89 -9.45 4.12
C GLU A 286 -19.38 -9.86 4.07
N SER A 287 -19.64 -11.15 3.85
CA SER A 287 -20.98 -11.74 3.87
C SER A 287 -21.61 -11.80 5.27
N GLY A 288 -20.86 -11.47 6.33
CA GLY A 288 -21.26 -11.62 7.73
C GLY A 288 -21.12 -13.05 8.27
N GLN A 289 -20.61 -13.98 7.45
CA GLN A 289 -20.28 -15.33 7.89
C GLN A 289 -19.00 -15.31 8.75
N VAL A 290 -18.96 -16.15 9.79
CA VAL A 290 -17.80 -16.33 10.66
C VAL A 290 -17.31 -17.76 10.53
N ASP A 291 -16.07 -17.93 10.12
CA ASP A 291 -15.38 -19.22 10.23
C ASP A 291 -14.65 -19.27 11.57
N GLN A 292 -14.82 -20.36 12.31
CA GLN A 292 -14.25 -20.53 13.64
C GLN A 292 -13.56 -21.88 13.81
N LEU A 293 -12.36 -21.84 14.38
CA LEU A 293 -11.63 -23.00 14.88
C LEU A 293 -11.42 -22.85 16.37
N THR A 294 -11.74 -23.88 17.17
CA THR A 294 -11.47 -23.90 18.60
C THR A 294 -10.59 -25.07 18.97
N LEU A 295 -9.43 -24.79 19.56
CA LEU A 295 -8.44 -25.77 20.02
C LEU A 295 -8.51 -25.85 21.54
N THR A 296 -8.69 -27.06 22.09
CA THR A 296 -8.55 -27.32 23.52
C THR A 296 -7.12 -27.74 23.82
N ILE A 297 -6.46 -27.06 24.75
CA ILE A 297 -5.04 -27.24 25.03
C ILE A 297 -4.83 -28.25 26.16
N ALA A 298 -3.84 -29.12 26.02
CA ALA A 298 -3.47 -30.09 27.04
C ALA A 298 -2.93 -29.38 28.31
N ASP A 299 -3.35 -29.83 29.48
CA ASP A 299 -3.05 -29.19 30.78
C ASP A 299 -1.56 -29.00 31.03
N SER A 300 -0.73 -29.96 30.58
CA SER A 300 0.73 -29.90 30.74
C SER A 300 1.36 -28.72 29.97
N VAL A 301 0.72 -28.27 28.89
CA VAL A 301 1.17 -27.13 28.07
C VAL A 301 0.56 -25.84 28.60
N ALA A 302 -0.72 -25.86 28.96
CA ALA A 302 -1.43 -24.70 29.49
C ALA A 302 -0.84 -24.13 30.80
N ALA A 303 -0.12 -24.96 31.58
CA ALA A 303 0.59 -24.52 32.78
C ALA A 303 1.87 -23.70 32.51
N GLY A 304 2.32 -23.60 31.26
CA GLY A 304 3.52 -22.88 30.85
C GLY A 304 3.23 -21.73 29.88
N VAL A 305 4.25 -21.37 29.10
CA VAL A 305 4.07 -20.51 27.94
C VAL A 305 3.52 -21.36 26.80
N MET A 306 2.31 -21.00 26.36
CA MET A 306 1.69 -21.57 25.17
C MET A 306 2.31 -20.94 23.94
N ASP A 307 2.73 -21.79 23.01
CA ASP A 307 3.53 -21.39 21.87
C ASP A 307 3.19 -22.28 20.67
N PHE A 308 2.35 -21.73 19.79
CA PHE A 308 1.79 -22.47 18.67
C PHE A 308 2.06 -21.72 17.37
N THR A 309 2.54 -22.43 16.35
CA THR A 309 2.70 -21.92 14.99
C THR A 309 1.66 -22.57 14.10
N PHE A 310 0.97 -21.76 13.31
CA PHE A 310 -0.08 -22.23 12.41
C PHE A 310 0.20 -21.77 10.99
N ASP A 311 -0.11 -22.64 10.04
CA ASP A 311 -0.22 -22.34 8.61
C ASP A 311 -1.71 -22.19 8.27
N PRO A 312 -2.18 -21.01 7.82
CA PRO A 312 -3.58 -20.77 7.46
C PRO A 312 -4.14 -21.81 6.50
N THR A 313 -3.32 -22.33 5.59
CA THR A 313 -3.76 -23.31 4.59
C THR A 313 -4.03 -24.68 5.22
N GLN A 314 -3.27 -25.06 6.25
CA GLN A 314 -3.50 -26.30 7.00
C GLN A 314 -4.71 -26.21 7.93
N LEU A 315 -4.96 -25.02 8.48
CA LEU A 315 -6.13 -24.76 9.32
C LEU A 315 -7.46 -25.03 8.59
N SER A 316 -7.48 -25.03 7.26
CA SER A 316 -8.68 -25.23 6.43
C SER A 316 -9.00 -26.68 6.01
N ASN A 317 -8.09 -27.63 6.27
CA ASN A 317 -8.09 -28.92 5.56
C ASN A 317 -8.21 -30.18 6.45
N GLY A 318 -8.62 -30.04 7.71
CA GLY A 318 -8.89 -31.18 8.59
C GLY A 318 -8.23 -31.07 9.97
N PRO A 319 -8.06 -32.19 10.70
CA PRO A 319 -7.50 -32.19 12.05
C PRO A 319 -6.05 -31.70 12.05
N ILE A 320 -5.70 -30.88 13.03
CA ILE A 320 -4.39 -30.25 13.16
C ILE A 320 -3.54 -31.08 14.11
N ASP A 321 -2.43 -31.64 13.62
CA ASP A 321 -1.49 -32.39 14.48
C ASP A 321 -0.47 -31.45 15.11
N VAL A 322 -0.94 -30.62 16.05
CA VAL A 322 -0.08 -29.69 16.80
C VAL A 322 0.15 -30.25 18.20
N ALA A 323 1.41 -30.51 18.51
CA ALA A 323 1.82 -30.99 19.83
C ALA A 323 1.32 -30.04 20.93
N GLY A 324 0.57 -30.59 21.89
CA GLY A 324 -0.01 -29.82 22.99
C GLY A 324 -1.50 -29.50 22.83
N VAL A 325 -2.11 -29.81 21.69
CA VAL A 325 -3.58 -29.76 21.50
C VAL A 325 -4.19 -31.10 21.94
N ALA A 326 -5.23 -31.04 22.77
CA ALA A 326 -5.93 -32.20 23.32
C ALA A 326 -7.18 -32.58 22.51
N SER A 327 -7.90 -31.59 21.98
CA SER A 327 -9.06 -31.80 21.11
C SER A 327 -9.39 -30.54 20.30
N GLU A 328 -10.17 -30.69 19.24
CA GLU A 328 -10.46 -29.62 18.29
C GLU A 328 -11.95 -29.62 17.93
N ASP A 329 -12.51 -28.43 17.74
CA ASP A 329 -13.87 -28.23 17.22
C ASP A 329 -13.81 -27.28 16.02
N TYR A 330 -14.46 -27.71 14.94
CA TYR A 330 -14.24 -27.19 13.59
C TYR A 330 -15.53 -26.63 13.00
N GLN A 331 -15.57 -25.31 12.78
CA GLN A 331 -16.64 -24.60 12.10
C GLN A 331 -16.04 -23.70 11.01
N VAL A 332 -15.13 -24.24 10.21
CA VAL A 332 -14.51 -23.52 9.08
C VAL A 332 -15.14 -24.02 7.78
N SER A 333 -15.80 -23.11 7.08
CA SER A 333 -16.51 -23.38 5.83
C SER A 333 -15.75 -22.88 4.59
N THR A 334 -14.76 -22.00 4.77
CA THR A 334 -13.91 -21.47 3.69
C THR A 334 -12.43 -21.65 4.02
N SER A 335 -11.59 -21.76 2.99
CA SER A 335 -10.15 -21.85 3.20
C SER A 335 -9.59 -20.50 3.66
N TRP A 336 -8.92 -20.48 4.82
CA TRP A 336 -8.16 -19.30 5.25
C TRP A 336 -6.94 -19.13 4.34
N GLN A 337 -6.88 -17.97 3.68
CA GLN A 337 -5.80 -17.64 2.76
C GLN A 337 -4.82 -16.66 3.40
N CYS A 338 -3.61 -16.63 2.86
CA CYS A 338 -2.68 -15.55 3.14
C CYS A 338 -3.32 -14.18 2.90
N GLY A 339 -3.07 -13.22 3.77
CA GLY A 339 -3.68 -11.89 3.70
C GLY A 339 -5.08 -11.80 4.34
N SER A 340 -5.67 -12.91 4.78
CA SER A 340 -6.92 -12.87 5.57
C SER A 340 -6.63 -12.43 7.01
N THR A 341 -7.43 -11.51 7.55
CA THR A 341 -7.32 -11.11 8.96
C THR A 341 -8.00 -12.14 9.86
N LEU A 342 -7.23 -12.77 10.73
CA LEU A 342 -7.65 -13.76 11.69
C LEU A 342 -7.71 -13.15 13.09
N TYR A 343 -8.79 -13.39 13.82
CA TYR A 343 -8.99 -12.91 15.18
C TYR A 343 -8.80 -14.04 16.16
N VAL A 344 -7.86 -13.90 17.08
CA VAL A 344 -7.50 -14.97 18.01
C VAL A 344 -7.83 -14.59 19.44
N SER A 345 -8.45 -15.51 20.18
CA SER A 345 -8.68 -15.38 21.61
C SER A 345 -8.21 -16.61 22.38
N VAL A 346 -7.67 -16.40 23.58
CA VAL A 346 -7.35 -17.47 24.54
C VAL A 346 -8.29 -17.34 25.73
N GLU A 347 -8.88 -18.44 26.16
CA GLU A 347 -9.79 -18.49 27.31
C GLU A 347 -9.48 -19.68 28.22
N TYR A 348 -9.77 -19.55 29.51
CA TYR A 348 -9.65 -20.64 30.47
C TYR A 348 -10.54 -20.42 31.69
N ARG A 349 -10.67 -21.45 32.53
CA ARG A 349 -11.22 -21.34 33.88
C ARG A 349 -10.11 -21.59 34.88
N ASP A 350 -10.01 -20.79 35.94
CA ASP A 350 -9.04 -21.05 37.01
C ASP A 350 -9.53 -22.15 37.99
N LEU A 351 -8.71 -22.49 38.98
CA LEU A 351 -9.06 -23.50 39.99
C LEU A 351 -10.25 -23.12 40.90
N LEU A 352 -10.68 -21.85 40.87
CA LEU A 352 -11.89 -21.37 41.56
C LEU A 352 -13.10 -21.31 40.62
N ASP A 353 -12.97 -21.83 39.40
CA ASP A 353 -13.98 -21.81 38.33
C ASP A 353 -14.34 -20.41 37.82
N ASN A 354 -13.47 -19.41 38.04
CA ASN A 354 -13.63 -18.12 37.39
C ASN A 354 -13.22 -18.23 35.92
N TYR A 355 -14.03 -17.67 35.03
CA TYR A 355 -13.76 -17.63 33.60
C TYR A 355 -12.90 -16.42 33.25
N TRP A 356 -11.91 -16.60 32.37
CA TRP A 356 -10.98 -15.57 31.93
C TRP A 356 -10.78 -15.66 30.41
N SER A 357 -10.74 -14.51 29.73
CA SER A 357 -10.52 -14.43 28.28
C SER A 357 -9.55 -13.31 27.93
N SER A 358 -8.67 -13.52 26.95
CA SER A 358 -7.72 -12.50 26.46
C SER A 358 -8.47 -11.29 25.88
N THR A 359 -9.70 -11.48 25.41
CA THR A 359 -10.58 -10.39 24.95
C THR A 359 -10.90 -9.33 26.02
N TRP A 360 -10.70 -9.67 27.29
CA TRP A 360 -10.98 -8.77 28.43
C TRP A 360 -9.76 -7.96 28.87
N ALA A 361 -8.57 -8.19 28.31
CA ALA A 361 -7.38 -7.44 28.67
C ALA A 361 -7.42 -6.02 28.03
N PRO A 362 -7.40 -4.94 28.82
CA PRO A 362 -7.47 -3.57 28.30
C PRO A 362 -6.34 -3.22 27.32
N GLN A 363 -5.16 -3.80 27.53
CA GLN A 363 -3.96 -3.58 26.70
C GLN A 363 -4.07 -4.20 25.30
N LEU A 364 -4.97 -5.17 25.10
CA LEU A 364 -5.17 -5.82 23.79
C LEU A 364 -6.23 -5.11 22.93
N GLN A 365 -6.95 -4.13 23.48
CA GLN A 365 -7.90 -3.32 22.69
C GLN A 365 -7.21 -2.32 21.77
N THR A 366 -5.94 -1.94 22.05
CA THR A 366 -5.16 -1.01 21.22
C THR A 366 -4.33 -1.70 20.14
N ASP A 367 -3.84 -2.92 20.39
CA ASP A 367 -2.98 -3.66 19.43
C ASP A 367 -3.79 -4.57 18.48
N GLY A 368 -5.09 -4.74 18.73
CA GLY A 368 -5.99 -5.60 17.96
C GLY A 368 -5.82 -7.09 18.27
N PHE A 369 -6.93 -7.83 18.24
CA PHE A 369 -6.92 -9.31 18.29
C PHE A 369 -6.68 -9.93 16.90
N GLY A 370 -6.52 -9.08 15.89
CA GLY A 370 -6.36 -9.44 14.50
C GLY A 370 -4.91 -9.69 14.15
N ILE A 371 -4.65 -10.73 13.38
CA ILE A 371 -3.40 -10.95 12.68
C ILE A 371 -3.70 -11.22 11.22
N THR A 372 -2.96 -10.55 10.33
CA THR A 372 -3.04 -10.79 8.90
C THR A 372 -1.75 -11.48 8.48
N PRO A 373 -1.73 -12.82 8.36
CA PRO A 373 -0.51 -13.54 7.98
C PRO A 373 -0.16 -13.20 6.53
N THR A 374 1.08 -12.78 6.28
CA THR A 374 1.54 -12.36 4.94
C THR A 374 2.66 -13.25 4.45
N ARG A 375 2.87 -13.29 3.13
CA ARG A 375 4.14 -13.78 2.56
C ARG A 375 5.17 -12.67 2.67
N PRO A 376 6.46 -13.01 2.83
CA PRO A 376 7.49 -12.02 2.65
C PRO A 376 7.24 -11.45 1.27
N GLU A 377 7.11 -10.12 1.20
CA GLU A 377 7.24 -9.41 -0.05
C GLU A 377 8.48 -10.01 -0.70
N THR A 378 8.29 -10.79 -1.76
CA THR A 378 9.39 -11.56 -2.31
C THR A 378 10.40 -10.52 -2.77
N SER A 379 11.46 -10.33 -1.98
CA SER A 379 12.69 -9.69 -2.40
C SER A 379 13.45 -10.62 -3.35
N THR A 380 12.73 -11.36 -4.19
CA THR A 380 13.21 -11.66 -5.52
C THR A 380 13.70 -10.33 -6.10
N PRO A 381 14.96 -10.25 -6.55
CA PRO A 381 15.47 -9.05 -7.21
C PRO A 381 14.43 -8.66 -8.25
N GLN A 382 13.94 -7.41 -8.20
CA GLN A 382 12.90 -6.85 -9.07
C GLN A 382 12.66 -7.75 -10.26
N ASN A 383 11.66 -8.63 -10.19
CA ASN A 383 11.17 -9.23 -11.41
C ASN A 383 10.68 -8.02 -12.20
N GLN A 384 11.38 -7.68 -13.29
CA GLN A 384 11.20 -6.43 -14.06
C GLN A 384 9.78 -6.25 -14.59
N GLU A 385 8.90 -7.23 -14.38
CA GLU A 385 7.50 -7.22 -14.75
C GLU A 385 6.67 -6.17 -14.00
N PHE A 386 6.95 -5.89 -12.71
CA PHE A 386 6.19 -4.90 -11.95
C PHE A 386 7.07 -3.79 -11.40
N SER A 387 6.86 -2.56 -11.86
CA SER A 387 7.51 -1.37 -11.30
C SER A 387 6.50 -0.27 -11.06
N ILE A 388 6.71 0.53 -10.01
CA ILE A 388 5.92 1.72 -9.76
C ILE A 388 6.84 2.85 -9.34
N SER A 389 6.65 4.02 -9.95
CA SER A 389 7.29 5.27 -9.55
C SER A 389 6.20 6.31 -9.33
N ALA A 390 6.39 7.17 -8.33
CA ALA A 390 5.45 8.23 -8.00
C ALA A 390 6.22 9.51 -7.75
N VAL A 391 5.81 10.59 -8.43
CA VAL A 391 6.38 11.93 -8.27
C VAL A 391 5.25 12.95 -8.22
N GLN A 392 5.49 14.06 -7.55
CA GLN A 392 4.52 15.17 -7.55
C GLN A 392 4.27 15.62 -8.99
N SER A 393 2.99 15.71 -9.35
CA SER A 393 2.52 16.18 -10.66
C SER A 393 2.45 17.71 -10.67
N ASN A 394 2.75 18.29 -11.83
CA ASN A 394 2.54 19.72 -12.08
C ASN A 394 1.12 20.02 -12.60
N ILE A 395 0.26 19.01 -12.71
CA ILE A 395 -1.08 19.10 -13.30
C ILE A 395 -2.11 18.74 -12.23
N GLY A 396 -2.96 19.70 -11.87
CA GLY A 396 -3.97 19.55 -10.81
C GLY A 396 -3.45 20.02 -9.45
N ASP A 397 -4.37 20.32 -8.55
CA ASP A 397 -4.02 20.69 -7.19
C ASP A 397 -3.65 19.40 -6.44
N CYS A 398 -2.46 19.35 -5.84
CA CYS A 398 -2.05 18.20 -5.03
C CYS A 398 -2.13 16.85 -5.76
N SER A 399 -1.61 16.83 -6.98
CA SER A 399 -1.67 15.64 -7.83
C SER A 399 -0.33 14.94 -7.89
N ILE A 400 -0.34 13.63 -8.12
CA ILE A 400 0.81 12.73 -8.20
C ILE A 400 0.78 12.04 -9.55
N SER A 401 1.89 12.14 -10.27
CA SER A 401 2.11 11.36 -11.47
C SER A 401 2.70 10.01 -11.04
N VAL A 402 1.94 8.95 -11.27
CA VAL A 402 2.33 7.57 -11.01
C VAL A 402 2.59 6.89 -12.35
N VAL A 403 3.76 6.27 -12.50
CA VAL A 403 4.07 5.41 -13.64
C VAL A 403 4.21 4.00 -13.12
N ALA A 404 3.29 3.14 -13.52
CA ALA A 404 3.25 1.72 -13.20
C ALA A 404 3.59 0.89 -14.45
N SER A 405 4.45 -0.11 -14.33
CA SER A 405 4.67 -1.15 -15.33
C SER A 405 4.17 -2.46 -14.76
N LEU A 406 3.38 -3.21 -15.53
CA LEU A 406 2.81 -4.51 -15.16
C LEU A 406 2.48 -5.32 -16.43
N PRO A 407 2.60 -6.66 -16.42
CA PRO A 407 2.15 -7.51 -17.51
C PRO A 407 0.61 -7.49 -17.63
N ASP A 408 0.11 -7.74 -18.84
CA ASP A 408 -1.31 -7.60 -19.17
C ASP A 408 -2.24 -8.56 -18.41
N ASP A 409 -1.71 -9.69 -17.96
CA ASP A 409 -2.41 -10.75 -17.26
C ASP A 409 -2.65 -10.47 -15.76
N ALA A 410 -2.03 -9.44 -15.19
CA ALA A 410 -2.17 -9.10 -13.77
C ALA A 410 -3.54 -8.46 -13.39
N ARG A 411 -4.45 -8.30 -14.35
CA ARG A 411 -5.69 -7.51 -14.20
C ARG A 411 -6.85 -8.33 -13.58
N PRO A 412 -7.77 -7.70 -12.82
CA PRO A 412 -7.83 -6.26 -12.53
C PRO A 412 -6.75 -5.80 -11.55
N VAL A 413 -6.23 -4.60 -11.76
CA VAL A 413 -5.27 -3.97 -10.85
C VAL A 413 -5.76 -2.61 -10.38
N ALA A 414 -5.39 -2.23 -9.17
CA ALA A 414 -5.52 -0.86 -8.69
C ALA A 414 -4.14 -0.19 -8.66
N ILE A 415 -4.06 1.02 -9.17
CA ILE A 415 -2.92 1.92 -8.97
C ILE A 415 -3.39 2.96 -7.97
N ALA A 416 -2.85 2.92 -6.76
CA ALA A 416 -3.36 3.71 -5.64
C ALA A 416 -2.25 4.36 -4.83
N ILE A 417 -2.62 5.40 -4.09
CA ILE A 417 -1.83 6.02 -3.03
C ILE A 417 -2.48 5.66 -1.71
N THR A 418 -1.66 5.19 -0.78
CA THR A 418 -2.07 4.82 0.57
C THR A 418 -1.31 5.62 1.61
N ASN A 419 -1.94 5.79 2.77
CA ASN A 419 -1.31 6.35 3.96
C ASN A 419 -0.34 5.30 4.55
N THR A 420 0.89 5.71 4.86
CA THR A 420 1.92 4.80 5.38
C THR A 420 1.66 4.27 6.79
N GLU A 421 0.83 4.95 7.58
CA GLU A 421 0.57 4.61 8.98
C GLU A 421 -0.49 3.52 9.13
N ASN A 422 -1.54 3.57 8.30
CA ASN A 422 -2.71 2.68 8.41
C ASN A 422 -3.04 1.91 7.13
N ASN A 423 -2.33 2.16 6.02
CA ASN A 423 -2.56 1.59 4.69
C ASN A 423 -3.94 1.91 4.05
N ASP A 424 -4.65 2.94 4.55
CA ASP A 424 -5.92 3.36 3.94
C ASP A 424 -5.70 3.97 2.55
N TRP A 425 -6.65 3.72 1.64
CA TRP A 425 -6.59 4.21 0.26
C TRP A 425 -7.01 5.68 0.20
N ILE A 426 -6.13 6.54 -0.30
CA ILE A 426 -6.40 7.97 -0.39
C ILE A 426 -6.94 8.34 -1.77
N SER A 427 -6.26 7.86 -2.81
CA SER A 427 -6.56 8.17 -4.21
C SER A 427 -6.12 7.02 -5.09
N GLY A 428 -6.87 6.70 -6.14
CA GLY A 428 -6.48 5.59 -7.00
C GLY A 428 -7.37 5.42 -8.22
N VAL A 429 -6.94 4.51 -9.09
CA VAL A 429 -7.69 4.05 -10.27
C VAL A 429 -7.68 2.53 -10.34
N ILE A 430 -8.83 1.93 -10.63
CA ILE A 430 -8.93 0.50 -10.93
C ILE A 430 -8.96 0.32 -12.45
N VAL A 431 -8.06 -0.51 -12.95
CA VAL A 431 -7.88 -0.79 -14.38
C VAL A 431 -8.28 -2.23 -14.68
N TYR A 432 -9.29 -2.39 -15.53
CA TYR A 432 -9.82 -3.69 -15.97
C TYR A 432 -9.34 -4.08 -17.37
N ASP A 433 -9.27 -3.11 -18.29
CA ASP A 433 -8.94 -3.36 -19.70
C ASP A 433 -7.44 -3.52 -19.92
N SER A 434 -7.01 -4.32 -20.90
CA SER A 434 -5.59 -4.50 -21.32
C SER A 434 -4.94 -3.19 -21.82
N VAL A 435 -3.66 -2.92 -21.52
CA VAL A 435 -2.93 -1.81 -22.17
C VAL A 435 -2.31 -2.30 -23.46
N SER A 436 -2.60 -1.62 -24.58
CA SER A 436 -2.03 -1.98 -25.89
C SER A 436 -0.56 -1.57 -26.11
N THR A 437 0.16 -1.11 -25.07
CA THR A 437 1.55 -0.64 -25.19
C THR A 437 2.39 -1.01 -23.95
N ASN A 438 3.16 -2.09 -24.07
CA ASN A 438 4.28 -2.46 -23.19
C ASN A 438 3.99 -2.59 -21.68
N GLY A 439 2.73 -2.77 -21.27
CA GLY A 439 2.41 -2.94 -19.84
C GLY A 439 2.57 -1.67 -18.99
N VAL A 440 2.79 -0.48 -19.59
CA VAL A 440 3.00 0.77 -18.82
C VAL A 440 1.71 1.59 -18.73
N ILE A 441 1.31 1.91 -17.51
CA ILE A 441 0.19 2.78 -17.17
C ILE A 441 0.74 4.03 -16.50
N THR A 442 0.43 5.20 -17.06
CA THR A 442 0.66 6.49 -16.38
C THR A 442 -0.67 6.96 -15.82
N ALA A 443 -0.74 7.16 -14.50
CA ALA A 443 -1.87 7.73 -13.81
C ALA A 443 -1.51 9.09 -13.22
N ASN A 444 -2.44 10.04 -13.25
CA ASN A 444 -2.42 11.20 -12.39
C ASN A 444 -3.45 10.95 -11.29
N LEU A 445 -3.00 10.86 -10.06
CA LEU A 445 -3.85 10.68 -8.88
C LEU A 445 -3.90 12.01 -8.13
N SER A 446 -5.00 12.32 -7.45
CA SER A 446 -5.18 13.61 -6.78
C SER A 446 -5.69 13.44 -5.36
N PHE A 447 -5.15 14.23 -4.45
CA PHE A 447 -5.63 14.37 -3.07
C PHE A 447 -6.68 15.49 -2.93
N ALA A 448 -6.82 16.35 -3.95
CA ALA A 448 -7.72 17.50 -3.90
C ALA A 448 -9.04 17.29 -4.64
N SER A 449 -9.04 16.55 -5.74
CA SER A 449 -10.22 16.41 -6.59
C SER A 449 -10.27 15.08 -7.33
N LYS A 450 -11.43 14.43 -7.28
CA LYS A 450 -11.73 13.24 -8.10
C LYS A 450 -11.66 13.52 -9.60
N ASP A 451 -11.96 14.76 -10.02
CA ASP A 451 -11.94 15.15 -11.43
C ASP A 451 -10.51 15.24 -12.00
N ASP A 452 -9.51 15.41 -11.14
CA ASP A 452 -8.10 15.47 -11.53
C ASP A 452 -7.47 14.07 -11.69
N ILE A 453 -8.22 13.01 -11.32
CA ILE A 453 -7.78 11.62 -11.43
C ILE A 453 -7.99 11.13 -12.87
N TYR A 454 -6.91 10.71 -13.52
CA TYR A 454 -6.96 10.10 -14.85
C TYR A 454 -5.83 9.08 -15.05
N ALA A 455 -5.97 8.22 -16.06
CA ALA A 455 -4.91 7.30 -16.48
C ALA A 455 -4.71 7.32 -18.00
N SER A 456 -3.58 6.80 -18.47
CA SER A 456 -3.30 6.59 -19.89
C SER A 456 -4.23 5.55 -20.53
N VAL A 457 -4.95 4.79 -19.71
CA VAL A 457 -6.03 3.88 -20.09
C VAL A 457 -7.39 4.49 -19.79
N PRO A 458 -8.45 4.10 -20.52
CA PRO A 458 -9.81 4.42 -20.14
C PRO A 458 -10.13 3.92 -18.73
N VAL A 459 -10.60 4.81 -17.86
CA VAL A 459 -11.08 4.49 -16.51
C VAL A 459 -12.45 5.12 -16.33
N ALA A 460 -13.46 4.32 -16.01
CA ALA A 460 -14.80 4.82 -15.69
C ALA A 460 -14.77 5.61 -14.37
N ASP A 461 -15.64 6.63 -14.22
CA ASP A 461 -15.66 7.46 -13.00
C ASP A 461 -15.96 6.68 -11.72
N GLU A 462 -16.66 5.56 -11.81
CA GLU A 462 -16.89 4.63 -10.70
C GLU A 462 -15.62 3.89 -10.25
N ASN A 463 -14.61 3.80 -11.12
CA ASN A 463 -13.32 3.16 -10.83
C ASN A 463 -12.24 4.16 -10.38
N LYS A 464 -12.59 5.43 -10.23
CA LYS A 464 -11.75 6.46 -9.60
C LYS A 464 -12.04 6.51 -8.11
N ILE A 465 -11.01 6.29 -7.31
CA ILE A 465 -11.06 6.25 -5.85
C ILE A 465 -10.53 7.58 -5.33
N PHE A 466 -11.28 8.20 -4.43
CA PHE A 466 -10.95 9.48 -3.85
C PHE A 466 -11.58 9.59 -2.46
N GLU A 467 -10.74 9.66 -1.43
CA GLU A 467 -11.15 10.00 -0.07
C GLU A 467 -10.87 11.49 0.19
N GLU A 468 -11.92 12.26 0.50
CA GLU A 468 -11.80 13.71 0.68
C GLU A 468 -10.91 14.08 1.89
N GLY A 469 -10.01 15.04 1.69
CA GLY A 469 -9.49 15.88 2.79
C GLY A 469 -8.12 15.53 3.36
N GLN A 470 -7.25 14.83 2.63
CA GLN A 470 -5.86 14.63 3.07
C GLN A 470 -4.96 15.83 2.73
N GLY A 471 -4.07 16.17 3.65
CA GLY A 471 -3.10 17.26 3.45
C GLY A 471 -2.05 16.92 2.39
N CYS A 472 -1.61 17.92 1.64
CA CYS A 472 -0.67 17.79 0.51
C CYS A 472 0.80 17.66 0.89
N SER A 473 1.08 17.11 2.06
CA SER A 473 2.41 17.02 2.64
C SER A 473 2.50 15.75 3.46
N GLY A 474 3.65 15.09 3.40
CA GLY A 474 3.89 13.86 4.13
C GLY A 474 4.56 12.81 3.28
N THR A 475 4.81 11.65 3.89
CA THR A 475 5.30 10.46 3.18
C THR A 475 4.12 9.56 2.91
N PHE A 476 3.99 9.15 1.65
CA PHE A 476 2.91 8.31 1.17
C PHE A 476 3.48 7.10 0.45
N ARG A 477 2.65 6.08 0.27
CA ARG A 477 3.01 4.85 -0.45
C ARG A 477 2.17 4.74 -1.71
N ALA A 478 2.81 4.76 -2.87
CA ALA A 478 2.17 4.38 -4.12
C ALA A 478 2.25 2.87 -4.28
N ILE A 479 1.16 2.23 -4.65
CA ILE A 479 1.04 0.77 -4.77
C ILE A 479 0.45 0.36 -6.11
N ILE A 480 0.86 -0.82 -6.60
CA ILE A 480 0.06 -1.63 -7.51
C ILE A 480 -0.57 -2.73 -6.66
N ASP A 481 -1.89 -2.77 -6.63
CA ASP A 481 -2.65 -3.76 -5.88
C ASP A 481 -3.46 -4.64 -6.83
N SER A 482 -3.71 -5.88 -6.42
CA SER A 482 -4.51 -6.86 -7.14
C SER A 482 -5.44 -7.57 -6.15
N PRO A 483 -6.42 -8.36 -6.60
CA PRO A 483 -7.19 -9.21 -5.69
C PRO A 483 -6.34 -10.17 -4.84
N GLY A 484 -5.08 -10.44 -5.24
CA GLY A 484 -4.12 -11.23 -4.47
C GLY A 484 -3.24 -10.42 -3.50
N GLY A 485 -3.48 -9.11 -3.38
CA GLY A 485 -2.70 -8.18 -2.57
C GLY A 485 -1.73 -7.31 -3.36
N ILE A 486 -0.96 -6.51 -2.60
CA ILE A 486 -0.01 -5.52 -3.12
C ILE A 486 1.09 -6.23 -3.92
N LEU A 487 1.17 -5.94 -5.20
CA LEU A 487 2.16 -6.48 -6.14
C LEU A 487 3.50 -5.76 -6.03
N THR A 488 3.49 -4.43 -5.91
CA THR A 488 4.69 -3.61 -5.73
C THR A 488 4.33 -2.27 -5.11
N SER A 489 5.30 -1.63 -4.43
CA SER A 489 5.10 -0.32 -3.84
C SER A 489 6.36 0.54 -3.90
N THR A 490 6.17 1.86 -3.90
CA THR A 490 7.24 2.83 -3.69
C THR A 490 6.79 3.89 -2.69
N LEU A 491 7.71 4.30 -1.84
CA LEU A 491 7.50 5.49 -1.00
C LEU A 491 7.82 6.74 -1.82
N PHE A 492 7.06 7.80 -1.58
CA PHE A 492 7.37 9.13 -2.07
C PHE A 492 6.99 10.16 -1.00
N THR A 493 7.68 11.28 -0.99
CA THR A 493 7.42 12.36 -0.05
C THR A 493 6.92 13.56 -0.84
N LEU A 494 5.76 14.09 -0.45
CA LEU A 494 5.35 15.42 -0.85
C LEU A 494 6.02 16.40 0.10
N GLY A 495 6.95 17.19 -0.43
CA GLY A 495 7.63 18.23 0.34
C GLY A 495 6.62 19.26 0.86
N GLU A 496 6.99 19.98 1.92
CA GLU A 496 6.25 21.14 2.45
C GLU A 496 6.16 22.34 1.46
N THR A 497 6.47 22.13 0.20
CA THR A 497 6.33 23.13 -0.86
C THR A 497 4.85 23.42 -1.06
N MET A 498 4.47 24.69 -0.85
CA MET A 498 3.10 25.18 -1.02
C MET A 498 2.49 24.64 -2.33
N PRO A 499 1.21 24.20 -2.31
CA PRO A 499 0.57 23.71 -3.53
C PRO A 499 0.63 24.77 -4.61
N THR A 500 0.89 24.35 -5.85
CA THR A 500 0.92 25.27 -6.98
C THR A 500 -0.51 25.46 -7.49
N CYS A 501 -1.18 26.53 -7.06
CA CYS A 501 -2.56 26.81 -7.45
C CYS A 501 -2.63 27.30 -8.89
N ASN A 502 -3.47 26.66 -9.69
CA ASN A 502 -3.70 27.05 -11.07
C ASN A 502 -4.49 28.37 -11.19
N ALA A 503 -4.40 29.02 -12.35
CA ALA A 503 -5.27 30.14 -12.69
C ALA A 503 -6.75 29.73 -12.54
N GLY A 504 -7.55 30.59 -11.92
CA GLY A 504 -8.90 30.29 -11.43
C GLY A 504 -8.97 29.98 -9.93
N SER A 505 -7.86 29.75 -9.25
CA SER A 505 -7.84 29.52 -7.80
C SER A 505 -6.98 30.57 -7.10
N THR A 506 -7.20 30.76 -5.80
CA THR A 506 -6.33 31.52 -4.91
C THR A 506 -5.59 30.61 -3.93
N LEU A 507 -4.31 30.87 -3.72
CA LEU A 507 -3.52 30.19 -2.69
C LEU A 507 -3.84 30.78 -1.31
N ASP A 508 -4.39 29.95 -0.43
CA ASP A 508 -4.47 30.22 1.00
C ASP A 508 -3.16 29.78 1.65
N GLU A 509 -2.31 30.74 2.02
CA GLU A 509 -0.99 30.46 2.61
C GLU A 509 -1.09 29.89 4.03
N GLU A 510 -2.16 30.21 4.78
CA GLU A 510 -2.35 29.74 6.16
C GLU A 510 -2.87 28.30 6.18
N GLU A 511 -3.86 28.01 5.34
CA GLU A 511 -4.46 26.69 5.23
C GLU A 511 -3.77 25.79 4.18
N ARG A 512 -2.75 26.32 3.49
CA ARG A 512 -1.97 25.64 2.44
C ARG A 512 -2.84 24.91 1.42
N ARG A 513 -3.89 25.59 0.93
CA ARG A 513 -4.86 25.03 -0.03
C ARG A 513 -5.19 26.01 -1.15
N CYS A 514 -5.65 25.46 -2.27
CA CYS A 514 -6.14 26.24 -3.40
C CYS A 514 -7.66 26.38 -3.31
N THR A 515 -8.14 27.62 -3.19
CA THR A 515 -9.58 27.92 -3.11
C THR A 515 -10.05 28.47 -4.45
N PRO A 516 -11.05 27.84 -5.11
CA PRO A 516 -11.62 28.37 -6.35
C PRO A 516 -12.16 29.79 -6.15
N VAL A 517 -11.83 30.71 -7.07
CA VAL A 517 -12.36 32.07 -6.95
C VAL A 517 -13.87 32.12 -7.17
N GLU A 518 -14.54 32.95 -6.38
CA GLU A 518 -16.00 33.06 -6.40
C GLU A 518 -16.54 33.63 -7.72
N ARG A 519 -17.84 33.43 -7.96
CA ARG A 519 -18.51 33.99 -9.14
C ARG A 519 -18.38 35.52 -9.16
N GLY A 520 -17.96 36.06 -10.29
CA GLY A 520 -17.69 37.49 -10.46
C GLY A 520 -16.23 37.87 -10.25
N TYR A 521 -15.36 36.90 -9.97
CA TYR A 521 -13.91 37.07 -9.86
C TYR A 521 -13.16 36.10 -10.78
N TYR A 522 -11.91 36.40 -11.09
CA TYR A 522 -10.99 35.55 -11.87
C TYR A 522 -9.54 35.71 -11.38
N THR A 523 -8.66 34.76 -11.69
CA THR A 523 -7.20 34.89 -11.54
C THR A 523 -6.52 34.39 -12.80
N THR A 524 -5.44 35.05 -13.23
CA THR A 524 -4.73 34.74 -14.48
C THR A 524 -3.38 34.06 -14.26
N GLU A 525 -2.85 34.13 -13.05
CA GLU A 525 -1.49 33.68 -12.71
C GLU A 525 -1.55 32.46 -11.78
N LEU A 526 -0.48 31.65 -11.83
CA LEU A 526 -0.26 30.59 -10.86
C LEU A 526 -0.01 31.20 -9.48
N ASN A 527 -0.49 30.54 -8.43
CA ASN A 527 -0.28 30.94 -7.02
C ASN A 527 -0.78 32.35 -6.70
N SER A 528 -1.81 32.82 -7.42
CA SER A 528 -2.43 34.10 -7.10
C SER A 528 -2.99 34.05 -5.68
N THR A 529 -2.66 35.00 -4.82
CA THR A 529 -3.22 35.08 -3.46
C THR A 529 -4.44 35.99 -3.39
N THR A 530 -4.75 36.72 -4.47
CA THR A 530 -5.80 37.75 -4.48
C THR A 530 -6.68 37.61 -5.72
N PRO A 531 -8.00 37.45 -5.58
CA PRO A 531 -8.91 37.34 -6.72
C PRO A 531 -9.11 38.71 -7.41
N ILE A 532 -9.23 38.71 -8.73
CA ILE A 532 -9.48 39.92 -9.53
C ILE A 532 -10.97 40.03 -9.85
N ALA A 533 -11.62 41.13 -9.44
CA ALA A 533 -13.05 41.34 -9.73
C ALA A 533 -13.30 41.58 -11.23
N CYS A 534 -14.41 41.05 -11.74
CA CYS A 534 -14.89 41.41 -13.07
C CYS A 534 -15.19 42.92 -13.19
N PRO A 535 -15.11 43.50 -14.40
CA PRO A 535 -15.48 44.89 -14.62
C PRO A 535 -16.90 45.22 -14.12
N PRO A 536 -17.17 46.48 -13.72
CA PRO A 536 -18.47 46.87 -13.18
C PRO A 536 -19.66 46.46 -14.06
N GLY A 537 -20.59 45.71 -13.48
CA GLY A 537 -21.79 45.23 -14.16
C GLY A 537 -21.60 43.93 -14.97
N MET A 538 -20.44 43.27 -14.86
CA MET A 538 -20.18 41.94 -15.40
C MET A 538 -20.08 40.88 -14.29
N THR A 539 -20.23 39.61 -14.65
CA THR A 539 -20.08 38.46 -13.76
C THR A 539 -19.54 37.26 -14.55
N THR A 540 -19.14 36.19 -13.86
CA THR A 540 -18.71 34.93 -14.47
C THR A 540 -19.83 33.89 -14.41
N ALA A 541 -19.73 32.83 -15.21
CA ALA A 541 -20.78 31.80 -15.28
C ALA A 541 -20.67 30.83 -14.09
N THR A 542 -19.43 30.52 -13.73
CA THR A 542 -19.02 29.56 -12.71
C THR A 542 -18.00 30.20 -11.78
N THR A 543 -17.70 29.51 -10.69
CA THR A 543 -16.46 29.73 -9.93
C THR A 543 -15.24 29.33 -10.79
N ALA A 544 -14.04 29.56 -10.29
CA ALA A 544 -12.78 29.17 -10.93
C ALA A 544 -12.50 29.81 -12.31
N SER A 545 -12.94 31.05 -12.54
CA SER A 545 -12.71 31.72 -13.82
C SER A 545 -11.26 32.14 -13.99
N LYS A 546 -10.69 31.92 -15.18
CA LYS A 546 -9.23 32.00 -15.41
C LYS A 546 -8.79 33.26 -16.13
N SER A 547 -9.74 34.07 -16.60
CA SER A 547 -9.44 35.26 -17.36
C SER A 547 -10.55 36.30 -17.31
N VAL A 548 -10.21 37.55 -17.65
CA VAL A 548 -11.18 38.63 -17.84
C VAL A 548 -12.20 38.31 -18.96
N ASN A 549 -11.86 37.43 -19.90
CA ASN A 549 -12.76 37.02 -20.99
C ASN A 549 -13.90 36.11 -20.51
N ASP A 550 -13.79 35.56 -19.29
CA ASP A 550 -14.87 34.79 -18.67
C ASP A 550 -15.93 35.69 -18.04
N CYS A 551 -15.62 36.98 -17.87
CA CYS A 551 -16.57 38.00 -17.44
C CYS A 551 -17.51 38.38 -18.59
N TYR A 552 -18.81 38.32 -18.34
CA TYR A 552 -19.84 38.77 -19.29
C TYR A 552 -20.86 39.66 -18.61
N LYS A 553 -21.54 40.50 -19.39
CA LYS A 553 -22.64 41.31 -18.86
C LYS A 553 -23.92 40.47 -18.84
N PRO A 554 -24.50 40.17 -17.68
CA PRO A 554 -25.76 39.45 -17.64
C PRO A 554 -26.87 40.31 -18.26
N ILE A 555 -27.58 39.78 -19.24
CA ILE A 555 -28.76 40.45 -19.79
C ILE A 555 -29.95 40.14 -18.88
N VAL A 556 -30.43 41.15 -18.16
CA VAL A 556 -31.70 41.04 -17.42
C VAL A 556 -32.84 40.90 -18.44
N GLN A 557 -33.41 39.69 -18.51
CA GLN A 557 -34.56 39.44 -19.37
C GLN A 557 -35.86 39.91 -18.69
N SER A 558 -36.67 40.68 -19.41
CA SER A 558 -37.98 41.13 -18.93
C SER A 558 -39.06 40.92 -20.00
N ILE A 559 -40.29 40.64 -19.59
CA ILE A 559 -41.43 40.51 -20.52
C ILE A 559 -41.94 41.90 -20.86
N VAL A 560 -41.68 42.34 -22.09
CA VAL A 560 -42.02 43.69 -22.54
C VAL A 560 -43.54 43.87 -22.58
N GLY A 561 -44.06 44.88 -21.88
CA GLY A 561 -45.48 45.23 -21.90
C GLY A 561 -46.40 44.26 -21.16
N PHE A 562 -45.88 43.48 -20.20
CA PHE A 562 -46.68 42.56 -19.41
C PHE A 562 -47.80 43.28 -18.62
N LYS A 563 -49.05 42.89 -18.87
CA LYS A 563 -50.23 43.35 -18.14
C LYS A 563 -51.12 42.15 -17.82
N ALA A 564 -51.20 41.78 -16.55
CA ALA A 564 -52.10 40.73 -16.08
C ALA A 564 -53.40 41.35 -15.54
N PRO A 565 -54.58 40.75 -15.83
CA PRO A 565 -55.83 41.18 -15.22
C PRO A 565 -55.81 40.87 -13.72
N LYS A 566 -56.37 41.78 -12.90
CA LYS A 566 -56.48 41.58 -11.44
C LYS A 566 -57.47 40.47 -11.06
N ALA A 567 -58.46 40.20 -11.90
CA ALA A 567 -59.46 39.15 -11.69
C ALA A 567 -60.00 38.62 -13.03
N LEU A 568 -60.45 37.37 -13.05
CA LEU A 568 -61.14 36.74 -14.17
C LEU A 568 -62.45 36.10 -13.68
N LYS A 569 -63.48 36.17 -14.52
CA LYS A 569 -64.73 35.40 -14.28
C LYS A 569 -64.46 33.91 -14.46
N PHE A 570 -65.28 33.04 -13.85
CA PHE A 570 -65.18 31.59 -14.05
C PHE A 570 -65.23 31.21 -15.52
N ASN A 571 -64.33 30.32 -15.95
CA ASN A 571 -64.08 29.95 -17.34
C ASN A 571 -63.65 31.11 -18.27
N GLY A 572 -63.40 32.30 -17.72
CA GLY A 572 -62.89 33.44 -18.47
C GLY A 572 -61.45 33.18 -18.94
N THR A 573 -61.11 33.70 -20.12
CA THR A 573 -59.78 33.54 -20.70
C THR A 573 -59.09 34.88 -20.90
N THR A 574 -57.78 34.93 -20.67
CA THR A 574 -56.92 36.06 -21.04
C THR A 574 -55.66 35.58 -21.74
N ASN A 575 -55.04 36.43 -22.54
CA ASN A 575 -53.76 36.15 -23.18
C ASN A 575 -52.68 37.06 -22.56
N LEU A 576 -51.64 36.48 -21.98
CA LEU A 576 -50.53 37.19 -21.38
C LEU A 576 -49.31 37.19 -22.31
N ALA A 577 -48.57 38.29 -22.31
CA ALA A 577 -47.29 38.37 -23.04
C ALA A 577 -46.31 37.35 -22.45
N LEU A 578 -45.55 36.69 -23.33
CA LEU A 578 -44.60 35.64 -22.94
C LEU A 578 -43.20 35.84 -23.56
N ILE A 579 -43.07 36.78 -24.50
CA ILE A 579 -41.82 37.05 -25.20
C ILE A 579 -41.02 38.07 -24.39
N THR A 580 -39.75 37.76 -24.11
CA THR A 580 -38.84 38.64 -23.39
C THR A 580 -38.27 39.73 -24.31
N ASN A 581 -37.60 40.72 -23.73
CA ASN A 581 -36.82 41.75 -24.45
C ASN A 581 -35.75 41.16 -25.39
N THR A 582 -35.29 39.92 -25.15
CA THR A 582 -34.34 39.19 -26.02
C THR A 582 -35.03 38.38 -27.12
N LYS A 583 -36.36 38.50 -27.27
CA LYS A 583 -37.21 37.74 -28.20
C LYS A 583 -37.29 36.24 -27.89
N ALA A 584 -36.77 35.79 -26.75
CA ALA A 584 -36.95 34.42 -26.26
C ALA A 584 -38.35 34.23 -25.66
N VAL A 585 -38.84 32.99 -25.64
CA VAL A 585 -40.13 32.64 -25.01
C VAL A 585 -39.85 32.22 -23.56
N SER A 586 -40.45 32.93 -22.60
CA SER A 586 -40.33 32.58 -21.17
C SER A 586 -40.91 31.19 -20.88
N ALA A 587 -40.22 30.39 -20.06
CA ALA A 587 -40.84 29.23 -19.42
C ALA A 587 -41.87 29.71 -18.39
N PHE A 588 -42.86 28.88 -18.08
CA PHE A 588 -43.88 29.22 -17.09
C PHE A 588 -44.36 27.98 -16.32
N THR A 589 -44.71 28.18 -15.05
CA THR A 589 -45.42 27.20 -14.22
C THR A 589 -46.70 27.82 -13.69
N VAL A 590 -47.73 27.00 -13.51
CA VAL A 590 -49.08 27.46 -13.12
C VAL A 590 -49.53 26.67 -11.90
N THR A 591 -50.03 27.36 -10.89
CA THR A 591 -50.64 26.76 -9.70
C THR A 591 -51.99 27.43 -9.39
N GLY A 592 -52.88 26.72 -8.68
CA GLY A 592 -54.22 27.19 -8.33
C GLY A 592 -55.32 26.81 -9.34
N PRO A 593 -56.54 27.37 -9.23
CA PRO A 593 -57.70 26.97 -10.02
C PRO A 593 -57.70 27.64 -11.41
N CYS A 594 -56.70 27.35 -12.23
CA CYS A 594 -56.58 27.83 -13.61
C CYS A 594 -55.73 26.87 -14.46
N THR A 595 -55.79 27.05 -15.79
CA THR A 595 -54.90 26.36 -16.73
C THR A 595 -54.25 27.40 -17.64
N ALA A 596 -53.02 27.15 -18.08
CA ALA A 596 -52.37 27.99 -19.08
C ALA A 596 -51.71 27.15 -20.18
N LYS A 597 -51.81 27.64 -21.42
CA LYS A 597 -51.20 26.99 -22.57
C LYS A 597 -50.70 28.01 -23.58
N LEU A 598 -49.66 27.65 -24.34
CA LEU A 598 -49.20 28.45 -25.46
C LEU A 598 -50.29 28.57 -26.52
N ALA A 599 -50.49 29.78 -27.03
CA ALA A 599 -51.42 30.06 -28.10
C ALA A 599 -50.84 31.08 -29.10
N ASN A 600 -51.12 30.87 -30.38
CA ASN A 600 -50.84 31.85 -31.42
C ASN A 600 -52.00 32.84 -31.48
N VAL A 601 -51.76 34.09 -31.12
CA VAL A 601 -52.76 35.15 -31.11
C VAL A 601 -52.49 36.11 -32.26
N VAL A 602 -53.47 36.25 -33.15
CA VAL A 602 -53.39 37.21 -34.27
C VAL A 602 -53.90 38.56 -33.81
N THR A 603 -53.03 39.57 -33.80
CA THR A 603 -53.38 40.96 -33.47
C THR A 603 -53.14 41.86 -34.68
N LYS A 604 -53.84 42.99 -34.78
CA LYS A 604 -53.55 44.01 -35.80
C LYS A 604 -52.63 45.07 -35.20
N VAL A 605 -51.42 45.18 -35.73
CA VAL A 605 -50.46 46.24 -35.36
C VAL A 605 -50.28 47.14 -36.58
N LYS A 606 -50.64 48.42 -36.46
CA LYS A 606 -50.59 49.40 -37.57
C LYS A 606 -51.24 48.88 -38.87
N GLY A 607 -52.42 48.25 -38.76
CA GLY A 607 -53.19 47.74 -39.90
C GLY A 607 -52.74 46.38 -40.46
N LYS A 608 -51.57 45.85 -40.08
CA LYS A 608 -51.09 44.52 -40.49
C LYS A 608 -51.43 43.44 -39.46
N LYS A 609 -51.83 42.25 -39.92
CA LYS A 609 -52.05 41.08 -39.05
C LYS A 609 -50.67 40.53 -38.63
N VAL A 610 -50.42 40.45 -37.34
CA VAL A 610 -49.21 39.89 -36.73
C VAL A 610 -49.62 38.75 -35.82
N THR A 611 -49.03 37.58 -36.03
CA THR A 611 -49.24 36.41 -35.17
C THR A 611 -48.15 36.38 -34.09
N THR A 612 -48.55 36.44 -32.83
CA THR A 612 -47.63 36.43 -31.68
C THR A 612 -47.93 35.24 -30.78
N LYS A 613 -46.88 34.56 -30.29
CA LYS A 613 -47.03 33.53 -29.26
C LYS A 613 -47.31 34.20 -27.91
N MET A 614 -48.44 33.87 -27.30
CA MET A 614 -48.88 34.36 -25.99
C MET A 614 -49.27 33.20 -25.09
N LEU A 615 -49.32 33.43 -23.79
CA LEU A 615 -49.83 32.47 -22.82
C LEU A 615 -51.34 32.66 -22.65
N LYS A 616 -52.14 31.71 -23.14
CA LYS A 616 -53.59 31.71 -22.92
C LYS A 616 -53.90 31.09 -21.57
N VAL A 617 -54.35 31.92 -20.63
CA VAL A 617 -54.76 31.52 -19.28
C VAL A 617 -56.28 31.41 -19.24
N THR A 618 -56.78 30.30 -18.69
CA THR A 618 -58.21 30.02 -18.51
C THR A 618 -58.48 29.82 -17.02
N ALA A 619 -59.37 30.64 -16.45
CA ALA A 619 -59.81 30.49 -15.08
C ALA A 619 -60.63 29.20 -14.91
N GLY A 620 -60.44 28.49 -13.80
CA GLY A 620 -61.20 27.30 -13.46
C GLY A 620 -62.64 27.59 -13.03
N LYS A 621 -63.35 26.54 -12.63
CA LYS A 621 -64.73 26.60 -12.12
C LYS A 621 -64.82 26.87 -10.62
N LYS A 622 -63.69 26.97 -9.92
CA LYS A 622 -63.60 27.20 -8.47
C LYS A 622 -62.98 28.58 -8.20
N ALA A 623 -63.45 29.26 -7.17
CA ALA A 623 -62.82 30.50 -6.69
C ALA A 623 -61.44 30.19 -6.10
N GLY A 624 -60.48 31.08 -6.33
CA GLY A 624 -59.14 31.01 -5.74
C GLY A 624 -58.11 31.76 -6.56
N THR A 625 -56.87 31.82 -6.04
CA THR A 625 -55.75 32.53 -6.67
C THR A 625 -55.07 31.65 -7.71
N CYS A 626 -55.06 32.10 -8.97
CA CYS A 626 -54.23 31.53 -10.02
C CYS A 626 -52.84 32.18 -9.96
N SER A 627 -51.80 31.40 -9.65
CA SER A 627 -50.42 31.90 -9.66
C SER A 627 -49.70 31.39 -10.90
N ILE A 628 -49.02 32.30 -11.60
CA ILE A 628 -48.23 31.97 -12.78
C ILE A 628 -46.83 32.52 -12.56
N ASN A 629 -45.87 31.62 -12.45
CA ASN A 629 -44.46 31.99 -12.33
C ASN A 629 -43.82 31.89 -13.70
N PHE A 630 -43.21 32.98 -14.15
CA PHE A 630 -42.44 33.02 -15.39
C PHE A 630 -40.97 32.87 -15.05
N THR A 631 -40.29 31.97 -15.75
CA THR A 631 -38.84 31.80 -15.67
C THR A 631 -38.25 32.09 -17.04
N SER A 632 -37.32 33.05 -17.10
CA SER A 632 -36.59 33.33 -18.33
C SER A 632 -35.75 32.10 -18.72
N PRO A 633 -35.78 31.63 -19.98
CA PRO A 633 -34.82 30.64 -20.44
C PRO A 633 -33.42 31.24 -20.34
N THR A 634 -32.48 30.45 -19.82
CA THR A 634 -31.05 30.80 -19.69
C THR A 634 -30.42 30.97 -21.08
N THR A 635 -30.63 32.11 -21.73
CA THR A 635 -29.95 32.41 -22.99
C THR A 635 -29.53 33.87 -23.07
N GLY A 636 -28.21 34.08 -23.20
CA GLY A 636 -27.57 35.34 -23.58
C GLY A 636 -26.49 35.81 -22.59
N LYS A 637 -25.23 35.50 -22.91
CA LYS A 637 -24.04 36.24 -22.44
C LYS A 637 -23.80 37.37 -23.47
N TYR A 638 -23.41 38.57 -23.05
CA TYR A 638 -23.05 39.67 -23.95
C TYR A 638 -21.72 40.29 -23.55
#